data_AF-A0A414AFN4-F1
#
_entry.id   AF-A0A414AFN4-F1
#
_cell.length_a   1.000
_cell.length_b   1.000
_cell.length_c   1.000
_cell.angle_alpha   90.00
_cell.angle_beta   90.00
_cell.angle_gamma   90.00
#
_symmetry.space_group_name_H-M   'P 1'
#
loop_
_entity.id
_entity.type
_entity.pdbx_description
1 polymer ?
#
loop_
_entity_poly.entity_id
_entity_poly.type
_entity_poly.pdbx_seq_one_letter_code
_entity_poly.pdbx_strand_id
1 'polypeptide(L)'
;MISTLTDTPQIIDGYVRLSRDDNKRNYSSIENQKKIIQQYAEENNMIIRHIYEDDGISGYSFNRPDFQKMMASLDTINVIVAKDLSRIGRHNAKVLLFLEEMEEMGKRVILIDDNYDSFYSDDDIIGIKTWDNERHVKNTSRKVKRIKRMEQESGTLVSQTPFGYTRHPLNKQIILIDEEAAAILNLEKEIYLDGNGIRKTAEILTERGVPTPSMIDKERHESLGLVYNKKVAYQWSFGMVKDTLFNDYNNGVLRTHKRERVTINGKDKKVPKENQYIFPNHHPKIFDDDTMKLLNEVKDSRHHSQYRGQRAHINLFSGCLYCKDCGMKLTAINRPNRGKYYLCGTYNKKGKQFCRYAHLVTEETLMDALVKYLVLCRDSLANIIQNFDLSKLKVETYTPTDSKQRLEAELEKVKEELKILITQKVKEITANPSMNEIITETYAALQSDKMERISAIEKTLQDLTKEPHIPSTTIKPSLQTALDIMNEVLEKKELSRKDIEVLVEKIIVDKDGNIDIYLKHGLGNLASYDFRADKENLKLTMLIESIRLLEKDETGFTSVKFLADSLKEMGYPMHKKKFVTYMEHLLDLGLVEKTGIYHYPYRIVASRQQLRDVEKMFIVVGQTGGMPQMVFEYILKKHGMDPKTDLSIDQSINFGLTAAAFTSDDADYTVEFEPFATTLESEGSGYVVASLGTESGYVPYTAYCARKSYVEQNPEIIQKFTNAIQKGMDYVNSHSAEEIAKTIQPQFKETPVDKLAVIVGRYKDQDTWKDDTVFEKESFELLENILEEAGELSARVPYEDLVTTQFSEQAAK
;
A
#
# COMPACT_ATOMS: atom_id res chain seq x y z
N MET A 1 72.04 -42.98 -39.42
CA MET A 1 72.54 -43.83 -38.32
C MET A 1 71.35 -44.56 -37.75
N ILE A 2 71.42 -45.89 -37.74
CA ILE A 2 70.43 -46.78 -37.13
C ILE A 2 70.49 -46.54 -35.62
N SER A 3 69.43 -45.99 -35.05
CA SER A 3 69.22 -45.93 -33.60
C SER A 3 68.21 -47.00 -33.25
N THR A 4 68.67 -47.98 -32.51
CA THR A 4 67.94 -49.09 -31.89
C THR A 4 66.67 -48.62 -31.18
N LEU A 5 65.50 -48.89 -31.78
CA LEU A 5 64.26 -48.99 -31.05
C LEU A 5 64.19 -50.40 -30.46
N THR A 6 64.23 -50.46 -29.15
CA THR A 6 63.94 -51.66 -28.36
C THR A 6 62.61 -52.28 -28.83
N ASP A 7 62.65 -53.54 -29.26
CA ASP A 7 61.54 -54.37 -29.74
C ASP A 7 60.55 -54.78 -28.62
N THR A 8 60.47 -53.97 -27.56
CA THR A 8 59.49 -54.10 -26.49
C THR A 8 58.23 -53.35 -26.90
N PRO A 9 57.08 -54.04 -27.02
CA PRO A 9 55.83 -53.39 -27.39
C PRO A 9 55.47 -52.29 -26.38
N GLN A 10 55.09 -51.13 -26.89
CA GLN A 10 54.76 -49.97 -26.05
C GLN A 10 53.41 -50.22 -25.36
N ILE A 11 53.37 -50.07 -24.04
CA ILE A 11 52.12 -50.22 -23.27
C ILE A 11 51.29 -48.94 -23.38
N ILE A 12 50.01 -49.07 -23.70
CA ILE A 12 49.08 -47.96 -23.90
C ILE A 12 47.81 -48.13 -23.06
N ASP A 13 47.19 -46.99 -22.72
CA ASP A 13 45.87 -46.94 -22.10
C ASP A 13 44.90 -46.21 -23.05
N GLY A 14 43.75 -46.82 -23.32
CA GLY A 14 42.72 -46.28 -24.20
C GLY A 14 41.68 -45.44 -23.45
N TYR A 15 41.16 -44.37 -24.06
CA TYR A 15 40.00 -43.64 -23.54
C TYR A 15 38.89 -43.55 -24.58
N VAL A 16 37.69 -44.01 -24.20
CA VAL A 16 36.50 -43.99 -25.05
C VAL A 16 35.35 -43.26 -24.36
N ARG A 17 34.58 -42.49 -25.14
CA ARG A 17 33.47 -41.70 -24.63
C ARG A 17 32.34 -41.56 -25.64
N LEU A 18 31.10 -41.70 -25.17
CA LEU A 18 29.91 -41.35 -25.93
C LEU A 18 29.19 -40.16 -25.28
N SER A 19 28.94 -39.10 -26.06
CA SER A 19 28.19 -37.95 -25.56
C SER A 19 26.69 -38.24 -25.55
N ARG A 20 25.98 -37.72 -24.53
CA ARG A 20 24.50 -37.72 -24.48
C ARG A 20 23.83 -37.08 -25.70
N ASP A 21 24.51 -36.11 -26.32
CA ASP A 21 24.02 -35.36 -27.49
C ASP A 21 24.33 -36.05 -28.83
N ASP A 22 25.13 -37.12 -28.83
CA ASP A 22 25.48 -37.83 -30.05
C ASP A 22 24.32 -38.81 -30.37
N ASN A 23 23.51 -38.46 -31.38
CA ASN A 23 22.40 -39.31 -31.83
C ASN A 23 22.88 -40.74 -32.09
N LYS A 24 22.12 -41.74 -31.62
CA LYS A 24 22.36 -43.20 -31.83
C LYS A 24 22.54 -43.63 -33.30
N ARG A 25 22.30 -42.72 -34.26
CA ARG A 25 22.51 -42.92 -35.71
C ARG A 25 23.94 -42.62 -36.18
N ASN A 26 24.79 -41.98 -35.38
CA ASN A 26 26.19 -41.77 -35.73
C ASN A 26 27.02 -43.01 -35.38
N TYR A 27 27.93 -43.37 -36.27
CA TYR A 27 28.85 -44.52 -36.24
C TYR A 27 29.82 -44.61 -35.03
N SER A 28 29.59 -43.86 -33.95
CA SER A 28 30.51 -43.67 -32.82
C SER A 28 30.11 -44.40 -31.54
N SER A 29 29.56 -45.62 -31.62
CA SER A 29 29.35 -46.42 -30.40
C SER A 29 30.68 -46.62 -29.67
N ILE A 30 30.63 -46.80 -28.34
CA ILE A 30 31.81 -47.11 -27.54
C ILE A 30 32.56 -48.33 -28.09
N GLU A 31 31.83 -49.35 -28.51
CA GLU A 31 32.38 -50.56 -29.12
C GLU A 31 33.16 -50.27 -30.41
N ASN A 32 32.68 -49.36 -31.27
CA ASN A 32 33.44 -48.96 -32.45
C ASN A 32 34.72 -48.20 -32.08
N GLN A 33 34.69 -47.37 -31.04
CA GLN A 33 35.87 -46.66 -30.57
C GLN A 33 36.93 -47.63 -30.01
N LYS A 34 36.51 -48.64 -29.24
CA LYS A 34 37.39 -49.70 -28.76
C LYS A 34 38.05 -50.46 -29.91
N LYS A 35 37.26 -50.81 -30.95
CA LYS A 35 37.79 -51.48 -32.16
C LYS A 35 38.84 -50.63 -32.89
N ILE A 36 38.62 -49.33 -33.02
CA ILE A 36 39.58 -48.42 -33.66
C ILE A 36 40.89 -48.37 -32.88
N ILE A 37 40.83 -48.27 -31.54
CA ILE A 37 42.02 -48.29 -30.67
C ILE A 37 42.73 -49.63 -30.76
N GLN A 38 41.98 -50.74 -30.81
CA GLN A 38 42.54 -52.08 -30.93
C GLN A 38 43.28 -52.30 -32.25
N GLN A 39 42.66 -51.92 -33.37
CA GLN A 39 43.29 -52.00 -34.69
C GLN A 39 44.57 -51.16 -34.75
N TYR A 40 44.52 -49.93 -34.23
CA TYR A 40 45.69 -49.07 -34.18
C TYR A 40 46.84 -49.67 -33.34
N ALA A 41 46.52 -50.30 -32.21
CA ALA A 41 47.51 -50.95 -31.35
C ALA A 41 48.19 -52.15 -32.04
N GLU A 42 47.41 -52.97 -32.75
CA GLU A 42 47.90 -54.12 -33.52
C GLU A 42 48.83 -53.67 -34.67
N GLU A 43 48.47 -52.61 -35.39
CA GLU A 43 49.25 -52.09 -36.52
C GLU A 43 50.57 -51.42 -36.09
N ASN A 44 50.65 -50.89 -34.87
CA ASN A 44 51.80 -50.11 -34.38
C ASN A 44 52.63 -50.83 -33.29
N ASN A 45 52.45 -52.14 -33.11
CA ASN A 45 53.16 -52.96 -32.11
C ASN A 45 53.01 -52.42 -30.67
N MET A 46 51.77 -52.12 -30.26
CA MET A 46 51.42 -51.60 -28.94
C MET A 46 50.54 -52.59 -28.17
N ILE A 47 50.66 -52.63 -26.83
CA ILE A 47 49.83 -53.47 -25.95
C ILE A 47 48.86 -52.59 -25.15
N ILE A 48 47.56 -52.83 -25.31
CA ILE A 48 46.52 -52.16 -24.51
C ILE A 48 46.48 -52.75 -23.10
N ARG A 49 46.78 -51.93 -22.09
CA ARG A 49 46.70 -52.31 -20.68
C ARG A 49 45.27 -52.19 -20.13
N HIS A 50 44.62 -51.07 -20.43
CA HIS A 50 43.29 -50.76 -19.93
C HIS A 50 42.57 -49.82 -20.90
N ILE A 51 41.24 -49.90 -20.96
CA ILE A 51 40.38 -48.93 -21.66
C ILE A 51 39.40 -48.33 -20.66
N TYR A 52 39.48 -47.02 -20.49
CA TYR A 52 38.58 -46.23 -19.64
C TYR A 52 37.34 -45.80 -20.44
N GLU A 53 36.15 -45.97 -19.88
CA GLU A 53 34.88 -45.82 -20.59
C GLU A 53 33.91 -44.86 -19.89
N ASP A 54 33.49 -43.81 -20.60
CA ASP A 54 32.44 -42.90 -20.15
C ASP A 54 31.25 -42.87 -21.13
N ASP A 55 30.14 -43.54 -20.78
CA ASP A 55 28.90 -43.54 -21.57
C ASP A 55 27.89 -42.47 -21.11
N GLY A 56 27.28 -41.77 -22.07
CA GLY A 56 26.24 -40.78 -21.82
C GLY A 56 26.71 -39.53 -21.08
N ILE A 57 28.01 -39.23 -21.09
CA ILE A 57 28.61 -38.09 -20.37
C ILE A 57 29.06 -37.02 -21.36
N SER A 58 28.71 -35.76 -21.08
CA SER A 58 29.05 -34.61 -21.94
C SER A 58 30.55 -34.36 -22.01
N GLY A 59 31.06 -34.18 -23.24
CA GLY A 59 32.46 -33.82 -23.49
C GLY A 59 32.84 -32.40 -23.03
N TYR A 60 31.87 -31.57 -22.63
CA TYR A 60 32.15 -30.23 -22.08
C TYR A 60 32.55 -30.26 -20.59
N SER A 61 32.25 -31.37 -19.88
CA SER A 61 32.70 -31.60 -18.51
C SER A 61 34.00 -32.41 -18.51
N PHE A 62 34.91 -32.15 -17.57
CA PHE A 62 36.08 -33.00 -17.31
C PHE A 62 35.92 -33.83 -16.03
N ASN A 63 34.86 -33.59 -15.26
CA ASN A 63 34.50 -34.41 -14.11
C ASN A 63 33.69 -35.62 -14.62
N ARG A 64 34.41 -36.66 -15.07
CA ARG A 64 33.84 -37.90 -15.61
C ARG A 64 34.47 -39.08 -14.86
N PRO A 65 33.71 -40.08 -14.41
CA PRO A 65 34.22 -41.12 -13.52
C PRO A 65 35.47 -41.83 -14.03
N ASP A 66 35.45 -42.30 -15.28
CA ASP A 66 36.55 -43.12 -15.81
C ASP A 66 37.70 -42.27 -16.35
N PHE A 67 37.41 -41.08 -16.89
CA PHE A 67 38.46 -40.09 -17.14
C PHE A 67 39.22 -39.71 -15.86
N GLN A 68 38.54 -39.50 -14.73
CA GLN A 68 39.19 -39.18 -13.46
C GLN A 68 40.01 -40.36 -12.91
N LYS A 69 39.55 -41.60 -13.09
CA LYS A 69 40.36 -42.79 -12.76
C LYS A 69 41.62 -42.88 -13.61
N MET A 70 41.54 -42.55 -14.90
CA MET A 70 42.70 -42.47 -15.80
C MET A 70 43.67 -41.40 -15.31
N MET A 71 43.19 -40.19 -15.00
CA MET A 71 44.01 -39.10 -14.47
C MET A 71 44.68 -39.47 -13.13
N ALA A 72 43.99 -40.21 -12.25
CA ALA A 72 44.57 -40.69 -11.00
C ALA A 72 45.64 -41.79 -11.19
N SER A 73 45.65 -42.45 -12.35
CA SER A 73 46.57 -43.55 -12.67
C SER A 73 47.75 -43.12 -13.54
N LEU A 74 47.95 -41.80 -13.74
CA LEU A 74 48.97 -41.23 -14.63
C LEU A 74 50.40 -41.64 -14.28
N ASP A 75 50.70 -41.94 -13.01
CA ASP A 75 52.02 -42.43 -12.60
C ASP A 75 52.41 -43.73 -13.34
N THR A 76 51.41 -44.53 -13.70
CA THR A 76 51.59 -45.83 -14.38
C THR A 76 51.30 -45.78 -15.88
N ILE A 77 50.69 -44.71 -16.38
CA ILE A 77 50.37 -44.54 -17.80
C ILE A 77 51.52 -43.79 -18.45
N ASN A 78 51.99 -44.26 -19.60
CA ASN A 78 52.99 -43.55 -20.42
C ASN A 78 52.40 -43.03 -21.74
N VAL A 79 51.39 -43.72 -22.28
CA VAL A 79 50.75 -43.38 -23.54
C VAL A 79 49.24 -43.46 -23.39
N ILE A 80 48.55 -42.39 -23.74
CA ILE A 80 47.09 -42.30 -23.79
C ILE A 80 46.66 -42.30 -25.25
N VAL A 81 45.75 -43.21 -25.61
CA VAL A 81 45.20 -43.30 -26.97
C VAL A 81 43.70 -43.04 -26.95
N ALA A 82 43.25 -42.13 -27.81
CA ALA A 82 41.83 -41.91 -28.04
C ALA A 82 41.55 -41.80 -29.53
N LYS A 83 40.28 -41.99 -29.90
CA LYS A 83 39.85 -41.88 -31.29
C LYS A 83 40.07 -40.47 -31.86
N ASP A 84 39.62 -39.45 -31.13
CA ASP A 84 39.60 -38.05 -31.58
C ASP A 84 39.64 -37.11 -30.35
N LEU A 85 39.98 -35.83 -30.55
CA LEU A 85 39.99 -34.77 -29.55
C LEU A 85 38.65 -34.65 -28.83
N SER A 86 37.54 -34.93 -29.52
CA SER A 86 36.21 -34.82 -28.94
C SER A 86 35.99 -35.86 -27.83
N ARG A 87 36.75 -36.98 -27.81
CA ARG A 87 36.76 -37.92 -26.67
C ARG A 87 37.38 -37.25 -25.46
N ILE A 88 38.58 -36.71 -25.60
CA ILE A 88 39.32 -36.02 -24.52
C ILE A 88 38.49 -34.86 -23.97
N GLY A 89 37.93 -34.00 -24.81
CA GLY A 89 37.02 -32.95 -24.37
C GLY A 89 36.57 -32.01 -25.49
N ARG A 90 35.51 -31.24 -25.19
CA ARG A 90 34.95 -30.21 -26.08
C ARG A 90 35.10 -28.79 -25.49
N HIS A 91 35.79 -28.64 -24.37
CA HIS A 91 36.07 -27.35 -23.75
C HIS A 91 37.50 -26.91 -24.10
N ASN A 92 37.64 -26.05 -25.11
CA ASN A 92 38.91 -25.71 -25.74
C ASN A 92 40.06 -25.49 -24.74
N ALA A 93 39.93 -24.52 -23.83
CA ALA A 93 40.98 -24.19 -22.87
C ALA A 93 41.40 -25.35 -21.94
N LYS A 94 40.48 -26.26 -21.61
CA LYS A 94 40.79 -27.41 -20.74
C LYS A 94 41.43 -28.56 -21.50
N VAL A 95 41.11 -28.69 -22.79
CA VAL A 95 41.76 -29.68 -23.66
C VAL A 95 43.20 -29.25 -23.93
N LEU A 96 43.43 -27.98 -24.21
CA LEU A 96 44.78 -27.44 -24.39
C LEU A 96 45.61 -27.59 -23.10
N LEU A 97 45.05 -27.20 -21.95
CA LEU A 97 45.72 -27.41 -20.66
C LEU A 97 46.02 -28.90 -20.40
N PHE A 98 45.09 -29.80 -20.72
CA PHE A 98 45.35 -31.24 -20.58
C PHE A 98 46.52 -31.70 -21.46
N LEU A 99 46.61 -31.23 -22.71
CA LEU A 99 47.71 -31.59 -23.60
C LEU A 99 49.05 -31.05 -23.08
N GLU A 100 49.09 -29.79 -22.63
CA GLU A 100 50.26 -29.17 -21.99
C GLU A 100 50.69 -29.92 -20.72
N GLU A 101 49.76 -30.26 -19.83
CA GLU A 101 50.04 -31.04 -18.60
C GLU A 101 50.60 -32.43 -18.93
N MET A 102 50.07 -33.11 -19.96
CA MET A 102 50.59 -34.42 -20.38
C MET A 102 52.01 -34.30 -20.93
N GLU A 103 52.29 -33.25 -21.71
CA GLU A 103 53.62 -32.97 -22.25
C GLU A 103 54.64 -32.66 -21.14
N GLU A 104 54.29 -31.79 -20.18
CA GLU A 104 55.13 -31.48 -19.01
C GLU A 104 55.45 -32.72 -18.16
N MET A 105 54.48 -33.65 -18.05
CA MET A 105 54.65 -34.92 -17.34
C MET A 105 55.37 -36.01 -18.17
N GLY A 106 55.79 -35.69 -19.41
CA GLY A 106 56.46 -36.63 -20.32
C GLY A 106 55.55 -37.78 -20.79
N LYS A 107 54.23 -37.55 -20.84
CA LYS A 107 53.22 -38.52 -21.27
C LYS A 107 52.86 -38.28 -22.74
N ARG A 108 52.75 -39.35 -23.52
CA ARG A 108 52.39 -39.30 -24.95
C ARG A 108 50.88 -39.38 -25.12
N VAL A 109 50.30 -38.51 -25.92
CA VAL A 109 48.87 -38.53 -26.29
C VAL A 109 48.74 -38.77 -27.78
N ILE A 110 47.98 -39.79 -28.17
CA ILE A 110 47.71 -40.16 -29.56
C ILE A 110 46.22 -40.03 -29.84
N LEU A 111 45.87 -39.30 -30.89
CA LEU A 111 44.51 -39.12 -31.39
C LEU A 111 44.43 -39.60 -32.84
N ILE A 112 43.77 -40.74 -33.02
CA ILE A 112 43.85 -41.54 -34.26
C ILE A 112 43.25 -40.78 -35.46
N ASP A 113 42.00 -40.35 -35.38
CA ASP A 113 41.30 -39.68 -36.49
C ASP A 113 41.83 -38.26 -36.74
N ASP A 114 42.39 -37.61 -35.72
CA ASP A 114 42.96 -36.26 -35.84
C ASP A 114 44.40 -36.27 -36.36
N ASN A 115 44.99 -37.46 -36.56
CA ASN A 115 46.41 -37.68 -36.89
C ASN A 115 47.35 -36.89 -35.97
N TYR A 116 47.03 -36.84 -34.68
CA TYR A 116 47.80 -36.10 -33.69
C TYR A 116 48.57 -37.04 -32.77
N ASP A 117 49.84 -36.75 -32.58
CA ASP A 117 50.74 -37.47 -31.68
C ASP A 117 51.66 -36.47 -30.99
N SER A 118 51.51 -36.33 -29.67
CA SER A 118 52.25 -35.31 -28.90
C SER A 118 53.76 -35.54 -28.88
N PHE A 119 54.25 -36.72 -29.30
CA PHE A 119 55.69 -36.99 -29.40
C PHE A 119 56.33 -36.38 -30.66
N TYR A 120 55.53 -36.12 -31.70
CA TYR A 120 56.01 -35.66 -33.01
C TYR A 120 55.47 -34.28 -33.42
N SER A 121 54.59 -33.65 -32.63
CA SER A 121 53.71 -32.60 -33.16
C SER A 121 54.37 -31.22 -33.35
N ASP A 122 54.59 -30.85 -34.61
CA ASP A 122 54.52 -29.47 -35.14
C ASP A 122 53.06 -29.12 -35.58
N ASP A 123 52.02 -29.66 -34.89
CA ASP A 123 50.62 -29.45 -35.30
C ASP A 123 50.07 -28.10 -34.79
N ASP A 124 50.42 -27.02 -35.49
CA ASP A 124 49.96 -25.64 -35.24
C ASP A 124 48.42 -25.48 -35.25
N ILE A 125 47.69 -26.48 -35.75
CA ILE A 125 46.24 -26.43 -35.99
C ILE A 125 45.44 -27.07 -34.85
N ILE A 126 46.09 -27.71 -33.86
CA ILE A 126 45.40 -28.39 -32.76
C ILE A 126 44.43 -27.45 -32.01
N GLY A 127 44.84 -26.20 -31.79
CA GLY A 127 44.00 -25.15 -31.19
C GLY A 127 42.77 -24.78 -32.03
N ILE A 128 42.85 -24.91 -33.36
CA ILE A 128 41.73 -24.68 -34.28
C ILE A 128 40.76 -25.87 -34.22
N LYS A 129 41.27 -27.11 -34.21
CA LYS A 129 40.46 -28.34 -34.09
C LYS A 129 39.68 -28.36 -32.76
N THR A 130 40.33 -28.01 -31.65
CA THR A 130 39.68 -27.91 -30.33
C THR A 130 38.66 -26.77 -30.28
N TRP A 131 38.94 -25.63 -30.91
CA TRP A 131 38.01 -24.52 -31.03
C TRP A 131 36.75 -24.89 -31.82
N ASP A 132 36.89 -25.58 -32.96
CA ASP A 132 35.74 -25.97 -33.78
C ASP A 132 34.83 -26.97 -33.05
N ASN A 133 35.42 -27.94 -32.36
CA ASN A 133 34.71 -28.85 -31.46
C ASN A 133 33.90 -28.10 -30.38
N GLU A 134 34.48 -27.06 -29.76
CA GLU A 134 33.77 -26.22 -28.79
C GLU A 134 32.65 -25.39 -29.45
N ARG A 135 32.93 -24.83 -30.64
CA ARG A 135 32.00 -24.00 -31.40
C ARG A 135 30.71 -24.76 -31.72
N HIS A 136 30.79 -26.03 -32.07
CA HIS A 136 29.61 -26.88 -32.29
C HIS A 136 28.72 -26.96 -31.04
N VAL A 137 29.29 -27.21 -29.86
CA VAL A 137 28.54 -27.27 -28.58
C VAL A 137 27.95 -25.91 -28.23
N LYS A 138 28.73 -24.82 -28.38
CA LYS A 138 28.27 -23.43 -28.13
C LYS A 138 27.14 -23.02 -29.09
N ASN A 139 27.21 -23.40 -30.35
CA ASN A 139 26.17 -23.13 -31.36
C ASN A 139 24.86 -23.85 -31.02
N THR A 140 24.92 -25.15 -30.70
CA THR A 140 23.74 -25.92 -30.29
C THR A 140 23.11 -25.33 -29.03
N SER A 141 23.93 -24.98 -28.03
CA SER A 141 23.44 -24.31 -26.82
C SER A 141 22.75 -22.98 -27.13
N ARG A 142 23.34 -22.13 -27.99
CA ARG A 142 22.72 -20.86 -28.40
C ARG A 142 21.39 -21.06 -29.11
N LYS A 143 21.30 -22.01 -30.04
CA LYS A 143 20.05 -22.33 -30.76
C LYS A 143 18.95 -22.80 -29.80
N VAL A 144 19.28 -23.73 -28.90
CA VAL A 144 18.32 -24.24 -27.90
C VAL A 144 17.87 -23.12 -26.96
N LYS A 145 18.80 -22.28 -26.46
CA LYS A 145 18.46 -21.12 -25.62
C LYS A 145 17.54 -20.13 -26.34
N ARG A 146 17.79 -19.87 -27.63
CA ARG A 146 16.94 -18.99 -28.45
C ARG A 146 15.53 -19.54 -28.61
N ILE A 147 15.39 -20.83 -28.93
CA ILE A 147 14.07 -21.48 -29.04
C ILE A 147 13.33 -21.42 -27.70
N LYS A 148 14.00 -21.77 -26.60
CA LYS A 148 13.40 -21.73 -25.26
C LYS A 148 13.01 -20.30 -24.84
N ARG A 149 13.80 -19.30 -25.22
CA ARG A 149 13.47 -17.90 -24.98
C ARG A 149 12.26 -17.46 -25.81
N MET A 150 12.21 -17.80 -27.09
CA MET A 150 11.05 -17.51 -27.95
C MET A 150 9.77 -18.15 -27.40
N GLU A 151 9.83 -19.40 -26.92
CA GLU A 151 8.70 -20.06 -26.26
C GLU A 151 8.28 -19.37 -24.95
N GLN A 152 9.25 -18.83 -24.19
CA GLN A 152 8.99 -18.06 -22.97
C GLN A 152 8.34 -16.70 -23.27
N GLU A 153 8.83 -16.00 -24.31
CA GLU A 153 8.32 -14.71 -24.78
C GLU A 153 6.92 -14.84 -25.42
N SER A 154 6.62 -15.96 -26.06
CA SER A 154 5.30 -16.22 -26.66
C SER A 154 4.26 -16.77 -25.67
N GLY A 155 4.63 -16.97 -24.41
CA GLY A 155 3.73 -17.54 -23.40
C GLY A 155 3.42 -19.02 -23.61
N THR A 156 4.26 -19.76 -24.34
CA THR A 156 4.07 -21.21 -24.51
C THR A 156 4.55 -21.95 -23.27
N LEU A 157 3.67 -22.71 -22.61
CA LEU A 157 4.06 -23.55 -21.49
C LEU A 157 4.90 -24.76 -21.97
N VAL A 158 6.22 -24.68 -21.77
CA VAL A 158 7.18 -25.72 -22.17
C VAL A 158 7.30 -26.85 -21.14
N SER A 159 7.06 -26.56 -19.85
CA SER A 159 7.22 -27.51 -18.74
C SER A 159 5.98 -28.37 -18.51
N GLN A 160 6.02 -29.25 -17.49
CA GLN A 160 4.80 -29.85 -16.95
C GLN A 160 3.88 -28.75 -16.38
N THR A 161 2.58 -29.02 -16.40
CA THR A 161 1.57 -28.14 -15.79
C THR A 161 1.74 -28.15 -14.28
N PRO A 162 1.54 -27.01 -13.61
CA PRO A 162 1.44 -26.94 -12.16
C PRO A 162 0.28 -27.81 -11.61
N PHE A 163 0.37 -28.14 -10.33
CA PHE A 163 -0.70 -28.85 -9.61
C PHE A 163 -2.02 -28.07 -9.72
N GLY A 164 -3.15 -28.79 -9.90
CA GLY A 164 -4.46 -28.20 -10.22
C GLY A 164 -4.78 -28.16 -11.71
N TYR A 165 -3.82 -28.45 -12.60
CA TYR A 165 -4.00 -28.33 -14.04
C TYR A 165 -3.45 -29.51 -14.83
N THR A 166 -4.10 -29.82 -15.94
CA THR A 166 -3.68 -30.83 -16.90
C THR A 166 -3.70 -30.28 -18.33
N ARG A 167 -3.00 -30.95 -19.25
CA ARG A 167 -3.06 -30.62 -20.67
C ARG A 167 -4.22 -31.34 -21.33
N HIS A 168 -4.87 -30.70 -22.29
CA HIS A 168 -5.87 -31.36 -23.11
C HIS A 168 -5.23 -32.55 -23.87
N PRO A 169 -5.85 -33.76 -23.87
CA PRO A 169 -5.25 -34.97 -24.47
C PRO A 169 -4.89 -34.82 -25.95
N LEU A 170 -5.74 -34.12 -26.72
CA LEU A 170 -5.57 -33.93 -28.17
C LEU A 170 -4.78 -32.66 -28.53
N ASN A 171 -4.82 -31.61 -27.70
CA ASN A 171 -4.15 -30.35 -27.98
C ASN A 171 -3.34 -29.92 -26.76
N LYS A 172 -2.05 -30.23 -26.77
CA LYS A 172 -1.14 -29.97 -25.64
C LYS A 172 -0.93 -28.49 -25.31
N GLN A 173 -1.41 -27.56 -26.14
CA GLN A 173 -1.40 -26.12 -25.86
C GLN A 173 -2.58 -25.69 -24.97
N ILE A 174 -3.69 -26.43 -24.97
CA ILE A 174 -4.86 -26.12 -24.14
C ILE A 174 -4.63 -26.68 -22.74
N ILE A 175 -4.79 -25.83 -21.74
CA ILE A 175 -4.69 -26.17 -20.32
C ILE A 175 -6.11 -26.28 -19.75
N LEU A 176 -6.39 -27.38 -19.06
CA LEU A 176 -7.65 -27.68 -18.40
C LEU A 176 -7.46 -27.72 -16.89
N ILE A 177 -8.52 -27.43 -16.15
CA ILE A 177 -8.57 -27.65 -14.71
C ILE A 177 -8.65 -29.15 -14.45
N ASP A 178 -7.83 -29.59 -13.52
CA ASP A 178 -7.84 -30.94 -13.00
C ASP A 178 -8.70 -30.97 -11.73
N GLU A 179 -9.95 -31.44 -11.86
CA GLU A 179 -10.99 -31.35 -10.82
C GLU A 179 -10.54 -31.91 -9.47
N GLU A 180 -9.85 -33.06 -9.46
CA GLU A 180 -9.37 -33.69 -8.23
C GLU A 180 -8.29 -32.84 -7.54
N ALA A 181 -7.32 -32.35 -8.31
CA ALA A 181 -6.27 -31.49 -7.77
C ALA A 181 -6.80 -30.09 -7.39
N ALA A 182 -7.78 -29.57 -8.13
CA ALA A 182 -8.44 -28.30 -7.87
C ALA A 182 -9.32 -28.37 -6.60
N ALA A 183 -9.95 -29.51 -6.32
CA ALA A 183 -10.65 -29.73 -5.05
C ALA A 183 -9.69 -29.67 -3.86
N ILE A 184 -8.49 -30.25 -4.00
CA ILE A 184 -7.44 -30.18 -2.97
C ILE A 184 -6.94 -28.74 -2.79
N LEU A 185 -6.74 -27.99 -3.86
CA LEU A 185 -6.38 -26.57 -3.79
C LEU A 185 -7.46 -25.72 -3.11
N ASN A 186 -8.74 -25.99 -3.38
CA ASN A 186 -9.85 -25.32 -2.69
C ASN A 186 -9.90 -25.68 -1.20
N LEU A 187 -9.63 -26.93 -0.84
CA LEU A 187 -9.52 -27.36 0.55
C LEU A 187 -8.32 -26.70 1.26
N GLU A 188 -7.16 -26.60 0.59
CA GLU A 188 -6.00 -25.85 1.07
C GLU A 188 -6.36 -24.39 1.37
N LYS A 189 -7.04 -23.74 0.43
CA LYS A 189 -7.55 -22.37 0.54
C LYS A 189 -8.47 -22.22 1.75
N GLU A 190 -9.49 -23.07 1.88
CA GLU A 190 -10.46 -23.02 2.98
C GLU A 190 -9.76 -23.17 4.34
N ILE A 191 -8.93 -24.20 4.51
CA ILE A 191 -8.22 -24.43 5.77
C ILE A 191 -7.33 -23.24 6.13
N TYR A 192 -6.67 -22.64 5.13
CA TYR A 192 -5.79 -21.49 5.34
C TYR A 192 -6.56 -20.21 5.71
N LEU A 193 -7.68 -19.94 5.03
CA LEU A 193 -8.56 -18.79 5.30
C LEU A 193 -9.35 -18.95 6.62
N ASP A 194 -9.53 -20.17 7.12
CA ASP A 194 -10.05 -20.47 8.45
C ASP A 194 -9.08 -20.14 9.60
N GLY A 195 -7.95 -19.49 9.30
CA GLY A 195 -7.02 -19.01 10.31
C GLY A 195 -5.84 -19.95 10.57
N ASN A 196 -5.78 -21.12 9.93
CA ASN A 196 -4.64 -22.03 10.05
C ASN A 196 -3.45 -21.52 9.23
N GLY A 197 -2.27 -21.46 9.85
CA GLY A 197 -1.04 -21.15 9.12
C GLY A 197 -0.61 -22.33 8.24
N ILE A 198 0.23 -22.06 7.22
CA ILE A 198 0.71 -23.04 6.21
C ILE A 198 1.15 -24.39 6.82
N ARG A 199 1.86 -24.36 7.95
CA ARG A 199 2.30 -25.58 8.63
C ARG A 199 1.13 -26.38 9.20
N LYS A 200 0.16 -25.71 9.84
CA LYS A 200 -1.01 -26.37 10.39
C LYS A 200 -1.94 -26.86 9.28
N THR A 201 -2.03 -26.14 8.16
CA THR A 201 -2.71 -26.62 6.95
C THR A 201 -2.10 -27.93 6.46
N ALA A 202 -0.77 -28.02 6.38
CA ALA A 202 -0.09 -29.26 6.00
C ALA A 202 -0.35 -30.42 6.99
N GLU A 203 -0.35 -30.15 8.30
CA GLU A 203 -0.70 -31.13 9.32
C GLU A 203 -2.15 -31.63 9.14
N ILE A 204 -3.12 -30.71 9.00
CA ILE A 204 -4.54 -31.04 8.82
C ILE A 204 -4.77 -31.87 7.55
N LEU A 205 -4.14 -31.51 6.43
CA LEU A 205 -4.26 -32.28 5.18
C LEU A 205 -3.70 -33.69 5.33
N THR A 206 -2.59 -33.84 6.07
CA THR A 206 -2.00 -35.15 6.37
C THR A 206 -2.90 -35.97 7.30
N GLU A 207 -3.44 -35.35 8.36
CA GLU A 207 -4.37 -35.98 9.31
C GLU A 207 -5.67 -36.44 8.64
N ARG A 208 -6.17 -35.66 7.67
CA ARG A 208 -7.35 -36.00 6.86
C ARG A 208 -7.08 -37.02 5.75
N GLY A 209 -5.84 -37.49 5.59
CA GLY A 209 -5.48 -38.46 4.56
C GLY A 209 -5.56 -37.92 3.12
N VAL A 210 -5.46 -36.60 2.94
CA VAL A 210 -5.52 -35.98 1.60
C VAL A 210 -4.26 -36.34 0.81
N PRO A 211 -4.39 -36.90 -0.41
CA PRO A 211 -3.24 -37.33 -1.19
C PRO A 211 -2.34 -36.14 -1.57
N THR A 212 -1.03 -36.36 -1.58
CA THR A 212 -0.07 -35.33 -1.98
C THR A 212 0.04 -35.24 -3.50
N PRO A 213 0.55 -34.12 -4.07
CA PRO A 213 0.83 -34.01 -5.49
C PRO A 213 1.69 -35.15 -6.06
N SER A 214 2.66 -35.67 -5.29
CA SER A 214 3.49 -36.80 -5.74
C SER A 214 2.77 -38.14 -5.69
N MET A 215 1.80 -38.31 -4.78
CA MET A 215 0.95 -39.51 -4.74
C MET A 215 0.01 -39.53 -5.95
N ILE A 216 -0.62 -38.40 -6.25
CA ILE A 216 -1.49 -38.24 -7.44
C ILE A 216 -0.68 -38.46 -8.73
N ASP A 217 0.52 -37.88 -8.83
CA ASP A 217 1.41 -38.08 -9.98
C ASP A 217 1.78 -39.56 -10.15
N LYS A 218 2.07 -40.27 -9.06
CA LYS A 218 2.36 -41.71 -9.08
C LYS A 218 1.16 -42.53 -9.55
N GLU A 219 -0.01 -42.31 -8.95
CA GLU A 219 -1.25 -43.02 -9.29
C GLU A 219 -1.60 -42.87 -10.79
N ARG A 220 -1.38 -41.69 -11.35
CA ARG A 220 -1.54 -41.42 -12.79
C ARG A 220 -0.54 -42.15 -13.68
N HIS A 221 0.71 -42.28 -13.25
CA HIS A 221 1.70 -43.04 -14.02
C HIS A 221 1.37 -44.54 -13.98
N GLU A 222 0.95 -45.04 -12.81
CA GLU A 222 0.58 -46.45 -12.63
C GLU A 222 -0.69 -46.81 -13.41
N SER A 223 -1.69 -45.93 -13.45
CA SER A 223 -2.91 -46.15 -14.26
C SER A 223 -2.64 -46.15 -15.77
N LEU A 224 -1.56 -45.49 -16.21
CA LEU A 224 -1.07 -45.52 -17.59
C LEU A 224 -0.09 -46.67 -17.87
N GLY A 225 0.19 -47.54 -16.89
CA GLY A 225 1.15 -48.65 -17.02
C GLY A 225 2.61 -48.20 -17.11
N LEU A 226 2.93 -46.98 -16.68
CA LEU A 226 4.27 -46.40 -16.71
C LEU A 226 4.99 -46.57 -15.37
N VAL A 227 6.31 -46.80 -15.43
CA VAL A 227 7.14 -46.95 -14.23
C VAL A 227 7.41 -45.59 -13.58
N TYR A 228 7.03 -45.45 -12.30
CA TYR A 228 7.27 -44.24 -11.51
C TYR A 228 8.59 -44.31 -10.73
N ASN A 229 9.61 -43.58 -11.20
CA ASN A 229 10.96 -43.62 -10.62
C ASN A 229 11.27 -42.48 -9.63
N LYS A 230 10.31 -41.62 -9.29
CA LYS A 230 10.53 -40.49 -8.36
C LYS A 230 10.16 -40.88 -6.93
N LYS A 231 10.83 -40.25 -5.95
CA LYS A 231 10.51 -40.43 -4.54
C LYS A 231 9.15 -39.80 -4.23
N VAL A 232 8.24 -40.57 -3.65
CA VAL A 232 6.90 -40.09 -3.24
C VAL A 232 6.93 -39.57 -1.80
N ALA A 233 6.32 -38.41 -1.58
CA ALA A 233 6.04 -37.89 -0.26
C ALA A 233 4.62 -38.29 0.16
N TYR A 234 4.47 -38.98 1.29
CA TYR A 234 3.17 -39.44 1.78
C TYR A 234 2.52 -38.48 2.80
N GLN A 235 3.19 -37.36 3.10
CA GLN A 235 2.72 -36.36 4.04
C GLN A 235 2.86 -34.97 3.43
N TRP A 236 1.91 -34.10 3.72
CA TRP A 236 1.99 -32.70 3.31
C TRP A 236 3.07 -31.98 4.11
N SER A 237 3.90 -31.22 3.41
CA SER A 237 4.93 -30.40 4.02
C SER A 237 4.58 -28.91 3.91
N PHE A 238 5.18 -28.10 4.78
CA PHE A 238 5.08 -26.63 4.70
C PHE A 238 5.43 -26.11 3.30
N GLY A 239 6.49 -26.65 2.69
CA GLY A 239 6.95 -26.21 1.37
C GLY A 239 5.92 -26.49 0.29
N MET A 240 5.26 -27.64 0.34
CA MET A 240 4.23 -28.03 -0.63
C MET A 240 3.07 -27.05 -0.60
N VAL A 241 2.43 -26.85 0.57
CA VAL A 241 1.31 -25.91 0.72
C VAL A 241 1.72 -24.48 0.33
N LYS A 242 2.96 -24.07 0.67
CA LYS A 242 3.45 -22.74 0.27
C LYS A 242 3.57 -22.58 -1.24
N ASP A 243 4.02 -23.62 -1.94
CA ASP A 243 4.30 -23.57 -3.37
C ASP A 243 3.06 -23.86 -4.22
N THR A 244 2.07 -24.61 -3.70
CA THR A 244 0.78 -24.87 -4.36
C THR A 244 -0.19 -23.71 -4.18
N LEU A 245 -0.50 -23.31 -2.94
CA LEU A 245 -1.55 -22.35 -2.63
C LEU A 245 -1.28 -20.94 -3.18
N PHE A 246 -0.03 -20.48 -3.09
CA PHE A 246 0.36 -19.11 -3.48
C PHE A 246 0.94 -19.01 -4.89
N ASN A 247 0.70 -20.02 -5.74
CA ASN A 247 1.14 -19.98 -7.12
C ASN A 247 0.24 -19.05 -7.94
N ASP A 248 0.83 -18.05 -8.60
CA ASP A 248 0.10 -17.11 -9.46
C ASP A 248 -0.59 -17.81 -10.64
N TYR A 249 -0.14 -19.02 -10.96
CA TYR A 249 -0.79 -19.90 -11.92
C TYR A 249 -2.25 -20.22 -11.54
N ASN A 250 -2.60 -20.30 -10.26
CA ASN A 250 -3.98 -20.59 -9.84
C ASN A 250 -4.96 -19.46 -10.21
N ASN A 251 -4.45 -18.25 -10.48
CA ASN A 251 -5.20 -17.08 -10.94
C ASN A 251 -5.18 -16.91 -12.48
N GLY A 252 -4.84 -17.95 -13.23
CA GLY A 252 -4.76 -17.88 -14.69
C GLY A 252 -3.55 -17.08 -15.22
N VAL A 253 -2.55 -16.80 -14.38
CA VAL A 253 -1.35 -16.06 -14.78
C VAL A 253 -0.20 -17.02 -15.12
N LEU A 254 0.28 -17.01 -16.36
CA LEU A 254 1.52 -17.70 -16.71
C LEU A 254 2.70 -16.75 -16.54
N ARG A 255 3.68 -17.16 -15.73
CA ARG A 255 4.95 -16.44 -15.60
C ARG A 255 6.11 -17.28 -16.10
N THR A 256 6.80 -16.78 -17.12
CA THR A 256 7.96 -17.45 -17.72
C THR A 256 9.25 -16.69 -17.40
N HIS A 257 10.39 -17.22 -17.83
CA HIS A 257 11.71 -16.61 -17.59
C HIS A 257 12.10 -16.43 -16.10
N LYS A 258 11.55 -17.24 -15.19
CA LYS A 258 11.85 -17.20 -13.73
C LYS A 258 13.34 -17.46 -13.40
N ARG A 259 14.05 -18.18 -14.27
CA ARG A 259 15.47 -18.54 -14.13
C ARG A 259 16.15 -18.53 -15.49
N GLU A 260 17.45 -18.23 -15.48
CA GLU A 260 18.29 -18.28 -16.67
C GLU A 260 19.63 -18.97 -16.40
N ARG A 261 20.19 -19.59 -17.44
CA ARG A 261 21.51 -20.21 -17.37
C ARG A 261 22.50 -19.49 -18.27
N VAL A 262 23.56 -18.95 -17.67
CA VAL A 262 24.59 -18.18 -18.39
C VAL A 262 25.51 -19.10 -19.19
N THR A 263 26.09 -20.14 -18.56
CA THR A 263 27.04 -21.06 -19.21
C THR A 263 26.42 -22.42 -19.54
N ILE A 264 27.05 -23.24 -20.38
CA ILE A 264 26.48 -24.50 -20.88
C ILE A 264 26.17 -25.48 -19.73
N ASN A 265 27.07 -25.54 -18.73
CA ASN A 265 26.94 -26.36 -17.52
C ASN A 265 26.83 -25.52 -16.23
N GLY A 266 26.44 -24.25 -16.35
CA GLY A 266 26.32 -23.35 -15.21
C GLY A 266 25.12 -23.64 -14.32
N LYS A 267 25.15 -23.08 -13.11
CA LYS A 267 23.97 -23.03 -12.25
C LYS A 267 22.97 -22.03 -12.82
N ASP A 268 21.70 -22.40 -12.74
CA ASP A 268 20.61 -21.49 -13.11
C ASP A 268 20.55 -20.35 -12.09
N LYS A 269 20.55 -19.11 -12.56
CA LYS A 269 20.36 -17.91 -11.75
C LYS A 269 18.89 -17.52 -11.75
N LYS A 270 18.40 -16.99 -10.63
CA LYS A 270 17.05 -16.46 -10.54
C LYS A 270 17.02 -15.10 -11.25
N VAL A 271 16.03 -14.90 -12.10
CA VAL A 271 15.82 -13.62 -12.79
C VAL A 271 14.99 -12.70 -11.89
N PRO A 272 15.31 -11.40 -11.78
CA PRO A 272 14.47 -10.43 -11.07
C PRO A 272 13.03 -10.41 -11.58
N LYS A 273 12.05 -9.99 -10.77
CA LYS A 273 10.62 -10.12 -11.11
C LYS A 273 10.22 -9.23 -12.30
N GLU A 274 10.85 -8.07 -12.40
CA GLU A 274 10.70 -7.04 -13.43
C GLU A 274 11.12 -7.53 -14.83
N ASN A 275 12.05 -8.49 -14.89
CA ASN A 275 12.54 -9.06 -16.15
C ASN A 275 11.83 -10.37 -16.52
N GLN A 276 10.80 -10.78 -15.78
CA GLN A 276 10.02 -11.98 -16.07
C GLN A 276 8.83 -11.64 -16.97
N TYR A 277 8.54 -12.50 -17.94
CA TYR A 277 7.36 -12.33 -18.78
C TYR A 277 6.11 -12.80 -18.05
N ILE A 278 5.05 -11.99 -18.09
CA ILE A 278 3.78 -12.21 -17.41
C ILE A 278 2.68 -12.24 -18.47
N PHE A 279 1.90 -13.32 -18.48
CA PHE A 279 0.75 -13.50 -19.36
C PHE A 279 -0.50 -13.68 -18.50
N PRO A 280 -1.26 -12.60 -18.23
CA PRO A 280 -2.54 -12.67 -17.54
C PRO A 280 -3.57 -13.44 -18.37
N ASN A 281 -4.52 -14.10 -17.69
CA ASN A 281 -5.63 -14.83 -18.34
C ASN A 281 -5.18 -15.86 -19.38
N HIS A 282 -4.02 -16.48 -19.18
CA HIS A 282 -3.44 -17.47 -20.09
C HIS A 282 -4.24 -18.80 -20.09
N HIS A 283 -4.82 -19.19 -18.95
CA HIS A 283 -5.57 -20.43 -18.76
C HIS A 283 -6.69 -20.24 -17.72
N PRO A 284 -7.63 -21.20 -17.58
CA PRO A 284 -8.75 -21.08 -16.64
C PRO A 284 -8.30 -20.85 -15.19
N LYS A 285 -9.01 -19.98 -14.48
CA LYS A 285 -8.73 -19.65 -13.08
C LYS A 285 -9.33 -20.69 -12.14
N ILE A 286 -8.55 -21.19 -11.18
CA ILE A 286 -9.07 -21.99 -10.05
C ILE A 286 -9.49 -21.05 -8.92
N PHE A 287 -8.71 -19.99 -8.71
CA PHE A 287 -9.03 -18.91 -7.78
C PHE A 287 -9.26 -17.63 -8.56
N ASP A 288 -10.31 -16.88 -8.20
CA ASP A 288 -10.55 -15.55 -8.75
C ASP A 288 -9.55 -14.52 -8.19
N ASP A 289 -9.58 -13.32 -8.78
CA ASP A 289 -8.65 -12.24 -8.43
C ASP A 289 -8.82 -11.82 -6.95
N ASP A 290 -10.05 -11.81 -6.45
CA ASP A 290 -10.39 -11.46 -5.07
C ASP A 290 -9.89 -12.51 -4.06
N THR A 291 -10.07 -13.80 -4.35
CA THR A 291 -9.55 -14.90 -3.52
C THR A 291 -8.02 -14.82 -3.44
N MET A 292 -7.35 -14.59 -4.57
CA MET A 292 -5.89 -14.51 -4.59
C MET A 292 -5.36 -13.27 -3.90
N LYS A 293 -6.08 -12.15 -3.97
CA LYS A 293 -5.78 -10.95 -3.18
C LYS A 293 -5.92 -11.25 -1.68
N LEU A 294 -7.04 -11.83 -1.26
CA LEU A 294 -7.29 -12.20 0.14
C LEU A 294 -6.23 -13.16 0.70
N LEU A 295 -5.85 -14.20 -0.05
CA LEU A 295 -4.81 -15.14 0.36
C LEU A 295 -3.46 -14.44 0.63
N ASN A 296 -3.08 -13.48 -0.23
CA ASN A 296 -1.84 -12.73 -0.06
C ASN A 296 -1.93 -11.73 1.11
N GLU A 297 -3.06 -11.04 1.30
CA GLU A 297 -3.29 -10.15 2.45
C GLU A 297 -3.22 -10.92 3.79
N VAL A 298 -3.83 -12.10 3.87
CA VAL A 298 -3.74 -12.98 5.05
C VAL A 298 -2.31 -13.47 5.27
N LYS A 299 -1.55 -13.73 4.20
CA LYS A 299 -0.14 -14.11 4.31
C LYS A 299 0.73 -12.96 4.81
N ASP A 300 0.55 -11.76 4.29
CA ASP A 300 1.36 -10.59 4.66
C ASP A 300 1.05 -10.12 6.08
N SER A 301 -0.23 -10.11 6.48
CA SER A 301 -0.63 -9.82 7.86
C SER A 301 -0.03 -10.79 8.89
N ARG A 302 0.18 -12.06 8.53
CA ARG A 302 0.89 -13.03 9.39
C ARG A 302 2.39 -12.74 9.49
N HIS A 303 3.02 -12.28 8.41
CA HIS A 303 4.46 -11.91 8.39
C HIS A 303 4.77 -10.71 9.30
N HIS A 304 3.82 -9.80 9.51
CA HIS A 304 3.95 -8.68 10.46
C HIS A 304 3.73 -9.08 11.94
N SER A 305 3.31 -10.32 12.22
CA SER A 305 3.23 -10.85 13.59
C SER A 305 4.53 -11.58 13.97
N GLN A 306 5.33 -11.02 14.88
CA GLN A 306 6.57 -11.65 15.37
C GLN A 306 6.37 -12.92 16.25
N TYR A 307 5.22 -13.59 16.16
CA TYR A 307 4.82 -14.63 17.10
C TYR A 307 4.86 -16.05 16.49
N ARG A 308 5.70 -16.95 17.05
CA ARG A 308 5.97 -18.31 16.55
C ARG A 308 5.60 -19.44 17.55
N GLY A 309 4.50 -19.37 18.28
CA GLY A 309 4.13 -20.40 19.28
C GLY A 309 2.67 -20.87 19.22
N GLN A 310 2.42 -22.16 19.45
CA GLN A 310 1.07 -22.69 19.74
C GLN A 310 0.60 -22.15 21.11
N ARG A 311 -0.64 -21.67 21.21
CA ARG A 311 -1.24 -21.27 22.50
C ARG A 311 -2.29 -22.29 22.93
N ALA A 312 -2.18 -22.78 24.16
CA ALA A 312 -3.16 -23.63 24.82
C ALA A 312 -4.50 -22.91 25.11
N HIS A 313 -4.52 -21.57 25.05
CA HIS A 313 -5.72 -20.75 25.22
C HIS A 313 -5.91 -19.80 24.05
N ILE A 314 -7.13 -19.74 23.53
CA ILE A 314 -7.55 -18.79 22.50
C ILE A 314 -7.70 -17.42 23.18
N ASN A 315 -6.92 -16.45 22.70
CA ASN A 315 -6.97 -15.06 23.15
C ASN A 315 -7.60 -14.25 22.01
N LEU A 316 -8.84 -13.80 22.20
CA LEU A 316 -9.70 -13.24 21.16
C LEU A 316 -9.06 -12.02 20.46
N PHE A 317 -8.53 -11.07 21.25
CA PHE A 317 -7.94 -9.81 20.77
C PHE A 317 -6.42 -9.87 20.55
N SER A 318 -5.86 -11.08 20.43
CA SER A 318 -4.41 -11.23 20.28
C SER A 318 -3.95 -10.86 18.87
N GLY A 319 -3.24 -9.75 18.74
CA GLY A 319 -2.62 -9.32 17.48
C GLY A 319 -3.09 -7.96 17.01
N CYS A 320 -4.26 -7.52 17.48
CA CYS A 320 -4.86 -6.22 17.20
C CYS A 320 -4.73 -5.19 18.35
N LEU A 321 -4.30 -5.56 19.56
CA LEU A 321 -4.16 -4.62 20.68
C LEU A 321 -2.79 -3.92 20.74
N TYR A 322 -2.78 -2.59 20.86
CA TYR A 322 -1.60 -1.71 20.91
C TYR A 322 -1.67 -0.75 22.10
N CYS A 323 -0.52 -0.44 22.69
CA CYS A 323 -0.41 0.51 23.80
C CYS A 323 -0.30 1.94 23.25
N LYS A 324 -1.10 2.88 23.79
CA LYS A 324 -1.08 4.30 23.39
C LYS A 324 0.29 4.96 23.64
N ASP A 325 0.88 4.73 24.81
CA ASP A 325 2.12 5.41 25.21
C ASP A 325 3.38 4.90 24.50
N CYS A 326 3.48 3.59 24.23
CA CYS A 326 4.71 3.01 23.68
C CYS A 326 4.54 2.38 22.29
N GLY A 327 3.33 2.39 21.72
CA GLY A 327 3.01 1.81 20.41
C GLY A 327 3.13 0.29 20.31
N MET A 328 3.65 -0.38 21.35
CA MET A 328 3.89 -1.83 21.33
C MET A 328 2.63 -2.63 21.69
N LYS A 329 2.57 -3.88 21.23
CA LYS A 329 1.40 -4.76 21.41
C LYS A 329 1.14 -5.12 22.88
N LEU A 330 -0.13 -5.22 23.25
CA LEU A 330 -0.52 -5.79 24.54
C LEU A 330 -0.37 -7.33 24.49
N THR A 331 0.02 -7.89 25.63
CA THR A 331 0.18 -9.33 25.84
C THR A 331 -0.94 -9.84 26.73
N ALA A 332 -1.62 -10.90 26.29
CA ALA A 332 -2.63 -11.58 27.08
C ALA A 332 -1.99 -12.30 28.28
N ILE A 333 -2.58 -12.13 29.46
CA ILE A 333 -2.27 -12.89 30.66
C ILE A 333 -3.53 -13.63 31.09
N ASN A 334 -3.40 -14.94 31.30
CA ASN A 334 -4.46 -15.78 31.83
C ASN A 334 -4.09 -16.18 33.26
N ARG A 335 -4.91 -15.79 34.25
CA ARG A 335 -4.73 -16.18 35.66
C ARG A 335 -5.96 -16.93 36.17
N PRO A 336 -5.79 -18.08 36.86
CA PRO A 336 -6.91 -18.91 37.33
C PRO A 336 -7.97 -18.17 38.16
N ASN A 337 -7.58 -17.16 38.95
CA ASN A 337 -8.46 -16.45 39.89
C ASN A 337 -8.82 -15.00 39.49
N ARG A 338 -8.34 -14.48 38.36
CA ARG A 338 -8.53 -13.07 37.95
C ARG A 338 -9.08 -12.89 36.53
N GLY A 339 -9.47 -13.98 35.87
CA GLY A 339 -9.91 -13.94 34.49
C GLY A 339 -8.78 -13.60 33.51
N LYS A 340 -9.15 -13.41 32.24
CA LYS A 340 -8.22 -13.04 31.16
C LYS A 340 -8.15 -11.53 31.02
N TYR A 341 -6.93 -11.01 30.99
CA TYR A 341 -6.68 -9.58 30.79
C TYR A 341 -5.45 -9.36 29.92
N TYR A 342 -5.37 -8.20 29.30
CA TYR A 342 -4.29 -7.78 28.42
C TYR A 342 -3.52 -6.65 29.09
N LEU A 343 -2.20 -6.64 28.92
CA LEU A 343 -1.35 -5.59 29.44
C LEU A 343 -0.18 -5.28 28.53
N CYS A 344 0.36 -4.06 28.59
CA CYS A 344 1.43 -3.60 27.72
C CYS A 344 2.63 -4.56 27.73
N GLY A 345 2.97 -5.15 26.57
CA GLY A 345 4.06 -6.11 26.46
C GLY A 345 5.42 -5.54 26.87
N THR A 346 5.65 -4.26 26.62
CA THR A 346 6.86 -3.53 27.02
C THR A 346 6.95 -3.36 28.54
N TYR A 347 5.86 -2.90 29.17
CA TYR A 347 5.76 -2.81 30.64
C TYR A 347 6.00 -4.18 31.29
N ASN A 348 5.40 -5.24 30.75
CA ASN A 348 5.53 -6.60 31.30
C ASN A 348 6.96 -7.13 31.27
N LYS A 349 7.65 -6.94 30.14
CA LYS A 349 8.97 -7.57 29.88
C LYS A 349 10.14 -6.71 30.34
N LYS A 350 10.03 -5.39 30.18
CA LYS A 350 11.13 -4.44 30.41
C LYS A 350 10.89 -3.51 31.61
N GLY A 351 9.69 -3.51 32.18
CA GLY A 351 9.36 -2.74 33.38
C GLY A 351 9.02 -1.26 33.13
N LYS A 352 8.79 -0.54 34.24
CA LYS A 352 8.26 0.85 34.25
C LYS A 352 9.13 1.90 33.55
N GLN A 353 10.41 1.59 33.34
CA GLN A 353 11.37 2.49 32.69
C GLN A 353 11.10 2.66 31.19
N PHE A 354 10.45 1.68 30.55
CA PHE A 354 10.20 1.67 29.10
C PHE A 354 8.74 1.93 28.74
N CYS A 355 7.84 1.80 29.69
CA CYS A 355 6.45 2.24 29.60
C CYS A 355 5.98 2.51 31.03
N ARG A 356 5.51 3.73 31.32
CA ARG A 356 5.28 4.19 32.69
C ARG A 356 4.11 3.49 33.38
N TYR A 357 3.10 3.07 32.60
CA TYR A 357 1.87 2.44 33.08
C TYR A 357 1.64 1.06 32.46
N ALA A 358 0.87 0.21 33.15
CA ALA A 358 0.63 -1.17 32.71
C ALA A 358 -0.32 -1.28 31.50
N HIS A 359 -1.15 -0.26 31.24
CA HIS A 359 -2.17 -0.23 30.17
C HIS A 359 -2.98 -1.52 30.15
N LEU A 360 -3.72 -1.72 31.24
CA LEU A 360 -4.41 -2.97 31.52
C LEU A 360 -5.87 -2.88 31.10
N VAL A 361 -6.35 -3.89 30.38
CA VAL A 361 -7.75 -4.02 29.97
C VAL A 361 -8.21 -5.47 30.05
N THR A 362 -9.45 -5.73 30.44
CA THR A 362 -9.99 -7.10 30.54
C THR A 362 -10.60 -7.55 29.21
N GLU A 363 -10.67 -8.87 28.96
CA GLU A 363 -11.32 -9.42 27.77
C GLU A 363 -12.82 -9.06 27.73
N GLU A 364 -13.49 -9.01 28.89
CA GLU A 364 -14.90 -8.58 29.01
C GLU A 364 -15.11 -7.12 28.60
N THR A 365 -14.26 -6.20 29.06
CA THR A 365 -14.34 -4.78 28.70
C THR A 365 -14.12 -4.57 27.20
N LEU A 366 -13.20 -5.32 26.59
CA LEU A 366 -12.94 -5.26 25.15
C LEU A 366 -14.13 -5.79 24.34
N MET A 367 -14.75 -6.89 24.77
CA MET A 367 -15.95 -7.44 24.11
C MET A 367 -17.13 -6.49 24.21
N ASP A 368 -17.40 -5.95 25.39
CA ASP A 368 -18.51 -5.00 25.60
C ASP A 368 -18.31 -3.71 24.78
N ALA A 369 -17.10 -3.17 24.75
CA ALA A 369 -16.76 -2.00 23.93
C ALA A 369 -16.91 -2.28 22.42
N LEU A 370 -16.42 -3.44 21.96
CA LEU A 370 -16.52 -3.80 20.54
C LEU A 370 -17.97 -4.03 20.11
N VAL A 371 -18.78 -4.75 20.90
CA VAL A 371 -20.20 -4.97 20.59
C VAL A 371 -20.96 -3.66 20.55
N LYS A 372 -20.74 -2.75 21.51
CA LYS A 372 -21.35 -1.42 21.52
C LYS A 372 -20.96 -0.61 20.28
N TYR A 373 -19.69 -0.62 19.91
CA TYR A 373 -19.23 0.08 18.73
C TYR A 373 -19.83 -0.49 17.44
N LEU A 374 -19.94 -1.82 17.33
CA LEU A 374 -20.59 -2.48 16.19
C LEU A 374 -22.10 -2.16 16.10
N VAL A 375 -22.80 -2.10 17.25
CA VAL A 375 -24.21 -1.67 17.31
C VAL A 375 -24.38 -0.24 16.81
N LEU A 376 -23.49 0.67 17.21
CA LEU A 376 -23.53 2.07 16.77
C LEU A 376 -23.21 2.21 15.27
N CYS A 377 -22.21 1.48 14.76
CA CYS A 377 -21.94 1.41 13.33
C CYS A 377 -23.14 0.87 12.54
N ARG A 378 -23.80 -0.18 13.05
CA ARG A 378 -25.03 -0.73 12.47
C ARG A 378 -26.14 0.32 12.45
N ASP A 379 -26.38 1.01 13.56
CA ASP A 379 -27.48 1.98 13.66
C ASP A 379 -27.24 3.20 12.77
N SER A 380 -25.99 3.67 12.68
CA SER A 380 -25.59 4.71 11.72
C SER A 380 -25.82 4.25 10.27
N LEU A 381 -25.38 3.05 9.92
CA LEU A 381 -25.58 2.47 8.57
C LEU A 381 -27.07 2.22 8.26
N ALA A 382 -27.85 1.77 9.25
CA ALA A 382 -29.30 1.60 9.13
C ALA A 382 -30.00 2.94 8.91
N ASN A 383 -29.58 3.99 9.62
CA ASN A 383 -30.11 5.33 9.48
C ASN A 383 -29.73 5.95 8.12
N ILE A 384 -28.50 5.72 7.63
CA ILE A 384 -28.09 6.09 6.27
C ILE A 384 -28.95 5.37 5.23
N ILE A 385 -29.20 4.06 5.39
CA ILE A 385 -30.01 3.27 4.46
C ILE A 385 -31.51 3.63 4.51
N GLN A 386 -32.05 3.95 5.70
CA GLN A 386 -33.44 4.39 5.88
C GLN A 386 -33.68 5.82 5.39
N ASN A 387 -32.72 6.73 5.60
CA ASN A 387 -32.76 8.10 5.09
C ASN A 387 -32.26 8.23 3.64
N PHE A 388 -31.96 7.10 2.98
CA PHE A 388 -31.64 7.01 1.56
C PHE A 388 -32.91 7.20 0.71
N ASP A 389 -33.50 8.38 0.84
CA ASP A 389 -34.66 8.84 0.08
C ASP A 389 -34.20 9.35 -1.28
N LEU A 390 -34.48 8.54 -2.31
CA LEU A 390 -34.23 8.85 -3.73
C LEU A 390 -34.88 10.16 -4.20
N SER A 391 -35.81 10.74 -3.43
CA SER A 391 -36.47 12.00 -3.77
C SER A 391 -35.74 13.26 -3.30
N LYS A 392 -34.78 13.15 -2.36
CA LYS A 392 -33.97 14.30 -1.88
C LYS A 392 -32.65 14.47 -2.61
N LEU A 393 -32.22 13.47 -3.38
CA LEU A 393 -31.15 13.58 -4.38
C LEU A 393 -31.70 14.20 -5.68
N LYS A 394 -32.20 15.44 -5.59
CA LYS A 394 -32.08 16.38 -6.71
C LYS A 394 -30.68 16.98 -6.67
N VAL A 395 -29.67 16.14 -6.92
CA VAL A 395 -28.47 16.63 -7.58
C VAL A 395 -28.83 16.56 -9.06
N GLU A 396 -28.91 17.72 -9.70
CA GLU A 396 -29.34 17.87 -11.09
C GLU A 396 -28.54 16.92 -12.01
N THR A 397 -29.13 15.78 -12.35
CA THR A 397 -28.67 14.99 -13.49
C THR A 397 -29.05 15.76 -14.75
N TYR A 398 -28.17 16.67 -15.18
CA TYR A 398 -28.27 17.27 -16.50
C TYR A 398 -28.20 16.16 -17.54
N THR A 399 -29.17 16.13 -18.46
CA THR A 399 -29.11 15.17 -19.56
C THR A 399 -27.85 15.44 -20.41
N PRO A 400 -27.22 14.42 -21.02
CA PRO A 400 -26.04 14.61 -21.88
C PRO A 400 -26.29 15.60 -23.04
N THR A 401 -27.56 15.75 -23.44
CA THR A 401 -28.02 16.69 -24.45
C THR A 401 -27.95 18.14 -23.96
N ASP A 402 -28.31 18.40 -22.70
CA ASP A 402 -28.25 19.74 -22.09
C ASP A 402 -26.82 20.17 -21.77
N SER A 403 -25.98 19.23 -21.31
CA SER A 403 -24.55 19.50 -21.04
C SER A 403 -23.79 19.86 -22.31
N LYS A 404 -24.12 19.18 -23.43
CA LYS A 404 -23.57 19.51 -24.75
C LYS A 404 -24.04 20.88 -25.24
N GLN A 405 -25.34 21.18 -25.15
CA GLN A 405 -25.88 22.49 -25.56
C GLN A 405 -25.32 23.65 -24.72
N ARG A 406 -25.11 23.45 -23.42
CA ARG A 406 -24.54 24.45 -22.53
C ARG A 406 -23.06 24.71 -22.82
N LEU A 407 -22.28 23.64 -23.07
CA LEU A 407 -20.88 23.77 -23.46
C LEU A 407 -20.73 24.39 -24.86
N GLU A 408 -21.63 24.09 -25.80
CA GLU A 408 -21.69 24.75 -27.11
C GLU A 408 -22.06 26.24 -26.99
N ALA A 409 -22.99 26.59 -26.11
CA ALA A 409 -23.35 27.99 -25.84
C ALA A 409 -22.23 28.77 -25.12
N GLU A 410 -21.53 28.13 -24.18
CA GLU A 410 -20.37 28.72 -23.49
C GLU A 410 -19.19 28.89 -24.45
N LEU A 411 -18.95 27.91 -25.33
CA LEU A 411 -17.94 28.00 -26.39
C LEU A 411 -18.19 29.22 -27.29
N GLU A 412 -19.44 29.43 -27.70
CA GLU A 412 -19.79 30.55 -28.58
C GLU A 412 -19.71 31.90 -27.87
N LYS A 413 -20.06 31.95 -26.59
CA LYS A 413 -19.89 33.15 -25.75
C LYS A 413 -18.41 33.53 -25.62
N VAL A 414 -17.53 32.56 -25.33
CA VAL A 414 -16.09 32.81 -25.18
C VAL A 414 -15.44 33.21 -26.52
N LYS A 415 -15.93 32.67 -27.64
CA LYS A 415 -15.50 33.07 -29.00
C LYS A 415 -15.87 34.52 -29.32
N GLU A 416 -17.07 34.97 -28.95
CA GLU A 416 -17.49 36.36 -29.16
C GLU A 416 -16.73 37.33 -28.22
N GLU A 417 -16.47 36.95 -26.97
CA GLU A 417 -15.61 37.71 -26.05
C GLU A 417 -14.19 37.89 -26.60
N LEU A 418 -13.60 36.84 -27.16
CA LEU A 418 -12.28 36.91 -27.79
C LEU A 418 -12.27 37.87 -29.00
N LYS A 419 -13.34 37.87 -29.79
CA LYS A 419 -13.51 38.76 -30.94
C LYS A 419 -13.67 40.24 -30.52
N ILE A 420 -14.41 40.50 -29.46
CA ILE A 420 -14.52 41.84 -28.84
C ILE A 420 -13.15 42.31 -28.36
N LEU A 421 -12.42 41.44 -27.67
CA LEU A 421 -11.07 41.72 -27.14
C LEU A 421 -10.07 42.03 -28.26
N ILE A 422 -10.09 41.27 -29.36
CA ILE A 422 -9.27 41.54 -30.56
C ILE A 422 -9.63 42.90 -31.16
N THR A 423 -10.92 43.23 -31.22
CA THR A 423 -11.41 44.50 -31.77
C THR A 423 -10.99 45.69 -30.90
N GLN A 424 -10.99 45.54 -29.57
CA GLN A 424 -10.49 46.54 -28.62
C GLN A 424 -8.98 46.73 -28.74
N LYS A 425 -8.21 45.63 -28.82
CA LYS A 425 -6.76 45.66 -29.06
C LYS A 425 -6.41 46.45 -30.33
N VAL A 426 -7.11 46.19 -31.43
CA VAL A 426 -6.88 46.90 -32.70
C VAL A 426 -7.20 48.40 -32.58
N LYS A 427 -8.27 48.77 -31.87
CA LYS A 427 -8.61 50.19 -31.61
C LYS A 427 -7.55 50.90 -30.76
N GLU A 428 -7.05 50.26 -29.70
CA GLU A 428 -6.07 50.85 -28.78
C GLU A 428 -4.68 50.98 -29.42
N ILE A 429 -4.27 50.01 -30.23
CA ILE A 429 -3.03 50.11 -31.03
C ILE A 429 -3.13 51.25 -32.05
N THR A 430 -4.30 51.43 -32.67
CA THR A 430 -4.53 52.52 -33.65
C THR A 430 -4.55 53.90 -32.97
N ALA A 431 -5.05 53.98 -31.73
CA ALA A 431 -5.10 55.22 -30.94
C ALA A 431 -3.75 55.60 -30.31
N ASN A 432 -2.92 54.62 -29.93
CA ASN A 432 -1.62 54.85 -29.27
C ASN A 432 -0.49 54.02 -29.93
N PRO A 433 0.01 54.43 -31.11
CA PRO A 433 0.99 53.66 -31.88
C PRO A 433 2.35 53.46 -31.17
N SER A 434 2.70 54.36 -30.24
CA SER A 434 3.96 54.31 -29.48
C SER A 434 3.99 53.27 -28.36
N MET A 435 2.83 52.74 -27.95
CA MET A 435 2.71 51.70 -26.91
C MET A 435 2.36 50.33 -27.48
N ASN A 436 2.54 50.14 -28.79
CA ASN A 436 2.10 48.94 -29.51
C ASN A 436 2.70 47.65 -28.92
N GLU A 437 3.99 47.62 -28.55
CA GLU A 437 4.60 46.42 -27.95
C GLU A 437 3.96 46.05 -26.61
N ILE A 438 3.79 47.04 -25.71
CA ILE A 438 3.20 46.81 -24.39
C ILE A 438 1.75 46.35 -24.53
N ILE A 439 0.93 47.05 -25.32
CA ILE A 439 -0.46 46.67 -25.58
C ILE A 439 -0.53 45.28 -26.22
N THR A 440 0.40 44.95 -27.12
CA THR A 440 0.43 43.63 -27.75
C THR A 440 0.72 42.53 -26.75
N GLU A 441 1.63 42.77 -25.80
CA GLU A 441 2.05 41.83 -24.75
C GLU A 441 0.97 41.64 -23.68
N THR A 442 0.32 42.70 -23.19
CA THR A 442 -0.76 42.58 -22.18
C THR A 442 -1.96 41.83 -22.74
N TYR A 443 -2.36 42.13 -23.99
CA TYR A 443 -3.47 41.44 -24.62
C TYR A 443 -3.10 40.02 -25.09
N ALA A 444 -1.82 39.70 -25.31
CA ALA A 444 -1.41 38.34 -25.70
C ALA A 444 -1.71 37.33 -24.59
N ALA A 445 -1.51 37.69 -23.32
CA ALA A 445 -1.85 36.83 -22.18
C ALA A 445 -3.36 36.56 -22.09
N LEU A 446 -4.20 37.60 -22.26
CA LEU A 446 -5.66 37.48 -22.27
C LEU A 446 -6.19 36.70 -23.48
N GLN A 447 -5.55 36.83 -24.64
CA GLN A 447 -5.85 36.04 -25.83
C GLN A 447 -5.50 34.56 -25.64
N SER A 448 -4.34 34.27 -25.03
CA SER A 448 -3.91 32.90 -24.71
C SER A 448 -4.89 32.22 -23.75
N ASP A 449 -5.30 32.89 -22.67
CA ASP A 449 -6.27 32.39 -21.70
C ASP A 449 -7.61 31.99 -22.35
N LYS A 450 -8.14 32.86 -23.22
CA LYS A 450 -9.39 32.59 -23.92
C LYS A 450 -9.26 31.48 -24.96
N MET A 451 -8.13 31.38 -25.67
CA MET A 451 -7.85 30.28 -26.61
C MET A 451 -7.67 28.94 -25.91
N GLU A 452 -6.98 28.91 -24.76
CA GLU A 452 -6.83 27.70 -23.93
C GLU A 452 -8.19 27.23 -23.41
N ARG A 453 -9.04 28.16 -22.96
CA ARG A 453 -10.41 27.83 -22.51
C ARG A 453 -11.29 27.31 -23.66
N ILE A 454 -11.20 27.90 -24.85
CA ILE A 454 -11.86 27.38 -26.07
C ILE A 454 -11.39 25.95 -26.37
N SER A 455 -10.07 25.70 -26.35
CA SER A 455 -9.50 24.38 -26.62
C SER A 455 -9.92 23.34 -25.57
N ALA A 456 -9.99 23.72 -24.30
CA ALA A 456 -10.44 22.84 -23.22
C ALA A 456 -11.92 22.45 -23.37
N ILE A 457 -12.79 23.40 -23.71
CA ILE A 457 -14.21 23.15 -23.96
C ILE A 457 -14.41 22.27 -25.21
N GLU A 458 -13.68 22.55 -26.29
CA GLU A 458 -13.72 21.74 -27.53
C GLU A 458 -13.24 20.30 -27.29
N LYS A 459 -12.19 20.11 -26.49
CA LYS A 459 -11.69 18.79 -26.10
C LYS A 459 -12.71 18.03 -25.24
N THR A 460 -13.34 18.70 -24.27
CA THR A 460 -14.38 18.11 -23.41
C THR A 460 -15.61 17.68 -24.22
N LEU A 461 -16.03 18.49 -25.21
CA LEU A 461 -17.07 18.13 -26.17
C LEU A 461 -16.69 16.92 -27.03
N GLN A 462 -15.41 16.73 -27.33
CA GLN A 462 -14.88 15.60 -28.09
C GLN A 462 -14.83 14.32 -27.25
N ASP A 463 -14.44 14.42 -25.98
CA ASP A 463 -14.35 13.30 -25.05
C ASP A 463 -15.75 12.77 -24.66
N LEU A 464 -16.74 13.66 -24.51
CA LEU A 464 -18.16 13.33 -24.31
C LEU A 464 -18.77 12.48 -25.44
N THR A 465 -18.13 12.41 -26.62
CA THR A 465 -18.61 11.60 -27.75
C THR A 465 -17.96 10.21 -27.87
N LYS A 466 -16.96 9.87 -27.04
CA LYS A 466 -16.09 8.70 -27.29
C LYS A 466 -16.11 7.53 -26.29
N GLU A 467 -16.73 7.60 -25.11
CA GLU A 467 -16.76 6.43 -24.19
C GLU A 467 -18.13 6.16 -23.52
N PRO A 468 -18.54 4.88 -23.35
CA PRO A 468 -19.76 4.49 -22.65
C PRO A 468 -19.55 4.34 -21.13
N HIS A 469 -20.45 4.93 -20.32
CA HIS A 469 -20.38 4.96 -18.84
C HIS A 469 -20.84 3.67 -18.13
N ILE A 470 -20.21 3.36 -16.99
CA ILE A 470 -20.65 2.36 -15.98
C ILE A 470 -21.83 2.94 -15.15
N PRO A 471 -22.96 2.24 -14.97
CA PRO A 471 -24.13 2.77 -14.27
C PRO A 471 -24.05 2.73 -12.73
N SER A 472 -24.73 3.69 -12.11
CA SER A 472 -24.90 3.95 -10.66
C SER A 472 -25.70 2.90 -9.87
N THR A 473 -25.87 1.68 -10.37
CA THR A 473 -26.76 0.65 -9.79
C THR A 473 -26.10 -0.27 -8.75
N THR A 474 -24.79 -0.18 -8.51
CA THR A 474 -24.03 -1.17 -7.69
C THR A 474 -23.73 -0.72 -6.25
N ILE A 475 -24.00 0.52 -5.85
CA ILE A 475 -23.64 1.05 -4.51
C ILE A 475 -24.60 0.53 -3.42
N LYS A 476 -25.91 0.51 -3.69
CA LYS A 476 -26.95 0.08 -2.73
C LYS A 476 -26.79 -1.39 -2.26
N PRO A 477 -26.48 -2.36 -3.15
CA PRO A 477 -26.22 -3.75 -2.74
C PRO A 477 -25.02 -3.92 -1.80
N SER A 478 -23.96 -3.12 -1.98
CA SER A 478 -22.74 -3.23 -1.17
C SER A 478 -22.93 -2.75 0.27
N LEU A 479 -23.70 -1.67 0.48
CA LEU A 479 -24.06 -1.15 1.81
C LEU A 479 -25.06 -2.07 2.51
N GLN A 480 -26.00 -2.65 1.76
CA GLN A 480 -26.94 -3.64 2.29
C GLN A 480 -26.20 -4.90 2.76
N THR A 481 -25.23 -5.39 1.97
CA THR A 481 -24.40 -6.55 2.32
C THR A 481 -23.58 -6.30 3.58
N ALA A 482 -23.01 -5.09 3.75
CA ALA A 482 -22.29 -4.72 4.97
C ALA A 482 -23.20 -4.67 6.21
N LEU A 483 -24.43 -4.16 6.06
CA LEU A 483 -25.43 -4.13 7.13
C LEU A 483 -25.91 -5.55 7.50
N ASP A 484 -26.09 -6.43 6.52
CA ASP A 484 -26.48 -7.83 6.73
C ASP A 484 -25.39 -8.61 7.47
N ILE A 485 -24.11 -8.40 7.12
CA ILE A 485 -22.96 -9.01 7.82
C ILE A 485 -22.91 -8.53 9.28
N MET A 486 -23.09 -7.24 9.55
CA MET A 486 -23.12 -6.72 10.93
C MET A 486 -24.30 -7.28 11.73
N ASN A 487 -25.47 -7.42 11.11
CA ASN A 487 -26.63 -8.04 11.75
C ASN A 487 -26.39 -9.51 12.08
N GLU A 488 -25.85 -10.29 11.14
CA GLU A 488 -25.56 -11.72 11.36
C GLU A 488 -24.51 -11.92 12.47
N VAL A 489 -23.54 -11.00 12.58
CA VAL A 489 -22.52 -11.02 13.63
C VAL A 489 -23.10 -10.58 14.99
N LEU A 490 -23.99 -9.59 15.03
CA LEU A 490 -24.64 -9.13 16.27
C LEU A 490 -25.71 -10.10 16.79
N GLU A 491 -26.33 -10.91 15.93
CA GLU A 491 -27.24 -11.99 16.35
C GLU A 491 -26.53 -13.15 17.04
N LYS A 492 -25.25 -13.38 16.71
CA LYS A 492 -24.38 -14.33 17.42
C LYS A 492 -24.02 -13.72 18.77
N LYS A 493 -24.69 -14.16 19.83
CA LYS A 493 -24.49 -13.70 21.24
C LYS A 493 -23.04 -13.66 21.74
N GLU A 494 -22.09 -14.31 21.06
CA GLU A 494 -20.65 -14.26 21.33
C GLU A 494 -19.84 -14.13 20.02
N LEU A 495 -18.94 -13.14 19.94
CA LEU A 495 -18.03 -12.94 18.80
C LEU A 495 -16.86 -13.93 18.85
N SER A 496 -16.60 -14.62 17.74
CA SER A 496 -15.43 -15.49 17.60
C SER A 496 -14.17 -14.69 17.24
N ARG A 497 -13.00 -15.33 17.39
CA ARG A 497 -11.73 -14.73 16.95
C ARG A 497 -11.70 -14.42 15.45
N LYS A 498 -12.36 -15.23 14.62
CA LYS A 498 -12.47 -15.01 13.17
C LYS A 498 -13.25 -13.73 12.89
N ASP A 499 -14.33 -13.50 13.63
CA ASP A 499 -15.15 -12.28 13.52
C ASP A 499 -14.32 -11.04 13.90
N ILE A 500 -13.53 -11.10 14.98
CA ILE A 500 -12.64 -10.01 15.39
C ILE A 500 -11.52 -9.78 14.36
N GLU A 501 -10.92 -10.83 13.79
CA GLU A 501 -9.86 -10.69 12.78
C GLU A 501 -10.38 -10.13 11.45
N VAL A 502 -11.64 -10.38 11.09
CA VAL A 502 -12.30 -9.83 9.89
C VAL A 502 -12.74 -8.38 10.12
N LEU A 503 -13.29 -8.06 11.30
CA LEU A 503 -13.88 -6.75 11.58
C LEU A 503 -12.86 -5.72 12.05
N VAL A 504 -11.88 -6.12 12.88
CA VAL A 504 -11.01 -5.19 13.61
C VAL A 504 -9.61 -5.14 13.01
N GLU A 505 -9.17 -3.93 12.66
CA GLU A 505 -7.81 -3.65 12.18
C GLU A 505 -6.84 -3.53 13.36
N LYS A 506 -7.13 -2.61 14.28
CA LYS A 506 -6.33 -2.38 15.48
C LYS A 506 -7.21 -1.80 16.60
N ILE A 507 -6.76 -1.99 17.83
CA ILE A 507 -7.36 -1.47 19.06
C ILE A 507 -6.23 -0.83 19.87
N ILE A 508 -6.35 0.45 20.18
CA ILE A 508 -5.35 1.19 20.98
C ILE A 508 -5.87 1.31 22.41
N VAL A 509 -5.03 0.99 23.40
CA VAL A 509 -5.38 1.02 24.82
C VAL A 509 -4.52 2.03 25.55
N ASP A 510 -5.15 2.92 26.31
CA ASP A 510 -4.49 3.97 27.10
C ASP A 510 -4.17 3.56 28.56
N LYS A 511 -3.56 4.48 29.31
CA LYS A 511 -3.11 4.24 30.69
C LYS A 511 -4.26 3.94 31.66
N ASP A 512 -5.46 4.44 31.37
CA ASP A 512 -6.66 4.34 32.19
C ASP A 512 -7.53 3.14 31.78
N GLY A 513 -7.13 2.44 30.71
CA GLY A 513 -7.84 1.28 30.16
C GLY A 513 -8.93 1.67 29.14
N ASN A 514 -8.92 2.90 28.63
CA ASN A 514 -9.77 3.32 27.52
C ASN A 514 -9.26 2.73 26.20
N ILE A 515 -10.18 2.56 25.26
CA ILE A 515 -10.00 1.73 24.08
C ILE A 515 -10.44 2.51 22.84
N ASP A 516 -9.54 2.67 21.87
CA ASP A 516 -9.84 3.23 20.54
C ASP A 516 -9.85 2.09 19.51
N ILE A 517 -11.01 1.81 18.88
CA ILE A 517 -11.20 0.66 17.97
C ILE A 517 -11.20 1.13 16.52
N TYR A 518 -10.41 0.46 15.67
CA TYR A 518 -10.33 0.72 14.23
C TYR A 518 -10.81 -0.52 13.47
N LEU A 519 -11.81 -0.37 12.59
CA LEU A 519 -12.39 -1.44 11.79
C LEU A 519 -11.76 -1.53 10.38
N LYS A 520 -11.76 -2.73 9.80
CA LYS A 520 -11.28 -2.98 8.43
C LYS A 520 -12.32 -2.58 7.36
N HIS A 521 -11.90 -2.54 6.10
CA HIS A 521 -12.74 -2.36 4.90
C HIS A 521 -13.50 -1.02 4.81
N GLY A 522 -12.97 0.07 5.38
CA GLY A 522 -13.61 1.39 5.29
C GLY A 522 -14.86 1.54 6.16
N LEU A 523 -15.23 0.53 6.96
CA LEU A 523 -16.28 0.63 7.98
C LEU A 523 -15.93 1.67 9.06
N GLY A 524 -14.64 1.89 9.32
CA GLY A 524 -14.16 2.96 10.20
C GLY A 524 -14.33 4.38 9.65
N ASN A 525 -14.48 4.55 8.33
CA ASN A 525 -14.72 5.85 7.70
C ASN A 525 -16.21 6.24 7.70
N LEU A 526 -17.11 5.31 8.04
CA LEU A 526 -18.56 5.53 8.14
C LEU A 526 -18.98 5.94 9.57
N ALA A 527 -18.10 5.77 10.56
CA ALA A 527 -18.27 6.24 11.93
C ALA A 527 -16.91 6.29 12.64
N SER A 528 -16.28 7.46 12.67
CA SER A 528 -15.17 7.75 13.58
C SER A 528 -15.70 7.80 15.01
N TYR A 529 -15.57 6.71 15.75
CA TYR A 529 -16.00 6.64 17.14
C TYR A 529 -14.84 6.99 18.06
N ASP A 530 -14.82 8.25 18.46
CA ASP A 530 -13.94 8.71 19.53
C ASP A 530 -14.61 8.41 20.89
N PHE A 531 -14.05 7.49 21.67
CA PHE A 531 -14.55 7.11 22.99
C PHE A 531 -14.54 8.29 23.99
N ARG A 532 -13.74 9.33 23.72
CA ARG A 532 -13.67 10.57 24.50
C ARG A 532 -14.81 11.51 24.09
N ALA A 533 -14.98 11.73 22.78
CA ALA A 533 -16.10 12.51 22.24
C ALA A 533 -17.44 11.86 22.59
N ASP A 534 -17.60 10.54 22.51
CA ASP A 534 -18.87 9.88 22.82
C ASP A 534 -19.17 9.83 24.33
N LYS A 535 -18.15 9.84 25.20
CA LYS A 535 -18.35 9.98 26.65
C LYS A 535 -18.66 11.42 27.05
N GLU A 536 -18.07 12.41 26.37
CA GLU A 536 -18.38 13.84 26.51
C GLU A 536 -19.76 14.17 25.90
N ASN A 537 -20.09 13.62 24.73
CA ASN A 537 -21.38 13.72 24.06
C ASN A 537 -22.45 12.99 24.85
N LEU A 538 -22.22 11.78 25.37
CA LEU A 538 -23.16 11.10 26.27
C LEU A 538 -23.37 11.92 27.55
N LYS A 539 -22.32 12.54 28.12
CA LYS A 539 -22.46 13.47 29.25
C LYS A 539 -23.32 14.68 28.87
N LEU A 540 -23.07 15.27 27.70
CA LEU A 540 -23.76 16.45 27.19
C LEU A 540 -25.22 16.13 26.86
N THR A 541 -25.49 15.07 26.11
CA THR A 541 -26.82 14.52 25.82
C THR A 541 -27.58 14.21 27.10
N MET A 542 -26.95 13.56 28.09
CA MET A 542 -27.61 13.32 29.37
C MET A 542 -27.89 14.60 30.15
N LEU A 543 -27.02 15.62 30.05
CA LEU A 543 -27.23 16.92 30.67
C LEU A 543 -28.41 17.64 29.98
N ILE A 544 -28.46 17.63 28.65
CA ILE A 544 -29.57 18.16 27.84
C ILE A 544 -30.88 17.44 28.16
N GLU A 545 -30.90 16.10 28.22
CA GLU A 545 -32.09 15.34 28.61
C GLU A 545 -32.50 15.62 30.06
N SER A 546 -31.54 15.86 30.95
CA SER A 546 -31.84 16.31 32.30
C SER A 546 -32.53 17.67 32.29
N ILE A 547 -32.05 18.62 31.48
CA ILE A 547 -32.66 19.95 31.30
C ILE A 547 -34.07 19.83 30.69
N ARG A 548 -34.28 18.96 29.70
CA ARG A 548 -35.61 18.65 29.13
C ARG A 548 -36.57 18.06 30.16
N LEU A 549 -36.08 17.23 31.08
CA LEU A 549 -36.87 16.73 32.21
C LEU A 549 -37.23 17.83 33.21
N LEU A 550 -36.35 18.83 33.42
CA LEU A 550 -36.66 20.01 34.24
C LEU A 550 -37.74 20.88 33.58
N GLU A 551 -37.72 21.03 32.25
CA GLU A 551 -38.75 21.81 31.52
C GLU A 551 -40.14 21.18 31.64
N LYS A 552 -40.21 19.85 31.58
CA LYS A 552 -41.45 19.07 31.65
C LYS A 552 -42.00 18.92 33.06
N ASP A 553 -41.24 19.29 34.09
CA ASP A 553 -41.70 19.18 35.48
C ASP A 553 -42.73 20.27 35.80
N GLU A 554 -43.90 19.85 36.27
CA GLU A 554 -44.99 20.75 36.68
C GLU A 554 -44.94 21.12 38.17
N THR A 555 -44.08 20.46 38.95
CA THR A 555 -44.02 20.61 40.40
C THR A 555 -43.05 21.69 40.86
N GLY A 556 -42.08 22.06 40.01
CA GLY A 556 -41.03 23.04 40.30
C GLY A 556 -39.85 22.46 41.10
N PHE A 557 -39.77 21.14 41.26
CA PHE A 557 -38.74 20.48 42.08
C PHE A 557 -38.16 19.26 41.38
N THR A 558 -36.92 18.92 41.71
CA THR A 558 -36.24 17.73 41.16
C THR A 558 -35.39 17.02 42.22
N SER A 559 -34.89 15.84 41.87
CA SER A 559 -33.93 15.11 42.70
C SER A 559 -32.95 14.28 41.87
N VAL A 560 -31.77 14.03 42.44
CA VAL A 560 -30.77 13.11 41.87
C VAL A 560 -31.37 11.73 41.60
N LYS A 561 -32.30 11.28 42.46
CA LYS A 561 -33.00 10.01 42.28
C LYS A 561 -33.90 10.05 41.04
N PHE A 562 -34.75 11.06 40.95
CA PHE A 562 -35.70 11.22 39.85
C PHE A 562 -34.98 11.30 38.50
N LEU A 563 -34.02 12.21 38.33
CA LEU A 563 -33.30 12.36 37.06
C LEU A 563 -32.51 11.11 36.68
N ALA A 564 -31.84 10.46 37.64
CA ALA A 564 -31.10 9.24 37.36
C ALA A 564 -32.00 8.05 36.99
N ASP A 565 -33.15 7.90 37.65
CA ASP A 565 -34.12 6.84 37.36
C ASP A 565 -34.81 7.09 36.01
N SER A 566 -35.20 8.35 35.70
CA SER A 566 -35.78 8.73 34.41
C SER A 566 -34.81 8.55 33.23
N LEU A 567 -33.55 8.96 33.38
CA LEU A 567 -32.52 8.70 32.35
C LEU A 567 -32.29 7.20 32.15
N LYS A 568 -32.36 6.41 33.22
CA LYS A 568 -32.23 4.95 33.12
C LYS A 568 -33.42 4.32 32.39
N GLU A 569 -34.63 4.79 32.63
CA GLU A 569 -35.83 4.37 31.88
C GLU A 569 -35.76 4.75 30.39
N MET A 570 -35.12 5.87 30.06
CA MET A 570 -34.85 6.30 28.68
C MET A 570 -33.67 5.55 28.02
N GLY A 571 -33.08 4.55 28.69
CA GLY A 571 -32.04 3.69 28.13
C GLY A 571 -30.59 4.14 28.37
N TYR A 572 -30.36 5.23 29.12
CA TYR A 572 -29.01 5.69 29.45
C TYR A 572 -28.38 4.88 30.60
N PRO A 573 -27.07 4.52 30.53
CA PRO A 573 -26.42 3.61 31.48
C PRO A 573 -26.07 4.28 32.82
N MET A 574 -27.08 4.63 33.64
CA MET A 574 -26.90 5.49 34.82
C MET A 574 -27.05 4.82 36.18
N HIS A 575 -26.15 5.17 37.09
CA HIS A 575 -26.17 4.73 38.49
C HIS A 575 -26.30 5.93 39.42
N LYS A 576 -27.19 5.85 40.42
CA LYS A 576 -27.54 6.95 41.35
C LYS A 576 -26.36 7.68 41.99
N LYS A 577 -25.22 7.01 42.22
CA LYS A 577 -23.99 7.61 42.79
C LYS A 577 -23.21 8.47 41.79
N LYS A 578 -23.33 8.21 40.48
CA LYS A 578 -22.61 8.95 39.42
C LYS A 578 -23.34 10.24 39.02
N PHE A 579 -24.67 10.29 39.18
CA PHE A 579 -25.46 11.46 38.82
C PHE A 579 -25.28 12.67 39.77
N VAL A 580 -24.65 12.46 40.94
CA VAL A 580 -24.38 13.54 41.90
C VAL A 580 -23.52 14.64 41.27
N THR A 581 -22.52 14.29 40.47
CA THR A 581 -21.64 15.24 39.77
C THR A 581 -22.37 16.02 38.68
N TYR A 582 -23.37 15.43 38.02
CA TYR A 582 -24.20 16.13 37.02
C TYR A 582 -25.17 17.12 37.68
N MET A 583 -25.67 16.77 38.87
CA MET A 583 -26.48 17.70 39.68
C MET A 583 -25.66 18.91 40.16
N GLU A 584 -24.37 18.73 40.43
CA GLU A 584 -23.45 19.85 40.71
C GLU A 584 -23.34 20.78 39.51
N HIS A 585 -23.22 20.26 38.28
CA HIS A 585 -23.23 21.09 37.07
C HIS A 585 -24.56 21.84 36.87
N LEU A 586 -25.71 21.23 37.15
CA LEU A 586 -27.01 21.92 37.08
C LEU A 586 -27.14 23.04 38.13
N LEU A 587 -26.51 22.89 39.30
CA LEU A 587 -26.40 23.94 40.32
C LEU A 587 -25.47 25.07 39.84
N ASP A 588 -24.32 24.73 39.27
CA ASP A 588 -23.32 25.70 38.78
C ASP A 588 -23.88 26.52 37.59
N LEU A 589 -24.68 25.89 36.73
CA LEU A 589 -25.41 26.55 35.64
C LEU A 589 -26.58 27.41 36.14
N GLY A 590 -26.87 27.41 37.45
CA GLY A 590 -27.96 28.19 38.04
C GLY A 590 -29.35 27.72 37.61
N LEU A 591 -29.51 26.47 37.15
CA LEU A 591 -30.79 25.93 36.70
C LEU A 591 -31.64 25.42 37.87
N VAL A 592 -30.99 24.98 38.94
CA VAL A 592 -31.61 24.48 40.17
C VAL A 592 -30.94 25.07 41.42
N GLU A 593 -31.64 25.12 42.55
CA GLU A 593 -31.13 25.54 43.86
C GLU A 593 -31.40 24.49 44.95
N LYS A 594 -30.56 24.42 45.99
CA LYS A 594 -30.79 23.52 47.13
C LYS A 594 -31.82 24.10 48.09
N THR A 595 -32.82 23.31 48.47
CA THR A 595 -33.94 23.77 49.32
C THR A 595 -33.77 23.40 50.80
N GLY A 596 -32.92 22.42 51.11
CA GLY A 596 -32.79 21.82 52.46
C GLY A 596 -33.95 20.90 52.86
N ILE A 597 -34.93 20.66 52.00
CA ILE A 597 -36.11 19.83 52.27
C ILE A 597 -35.84 18.40 51.79
N TYR A 598 -35.91 17.41 52.70
CA TYR A 598 -35.55 16.02 52.42
C TYR A 598 -36.30 15.40 51.22
N HIS A 599 -37.59 15.69 51.08
CA HIS A 599 -38.43 15.16 49.99
C HIS A 599 -38.35 15.97 48.69
N TYR A 600 -37.86 17.21 48.73
CA TYR A 600 -37.78 18.11 47.57
C TYR A 600 -36.41 18.81 47.52
N PRO A 601 -35.31 18.04 47.38
CA PRO A 601 -33.97 18.53 47.70
C PRO A 601 -33.45 19.65 46.79
N TYR A 602 -34.02 19.78 45.57
CA TYR A 602 -33.66 20.81 44.61
C TYR A 602 -34.90 21.46 44.02
N ARG A 603 -34.91 22.79 43.96
CA ARG A 603 -35.95 23.60 43.30
C ARG A 603 -35.44 24.08 41.95
N ILE A 604 -36.30 24.05 40.94
CA ILE A 604 -35.99 24.54 39.60
C ILE A 604 -36.15 26.07 39.62
N VAL A 605 -35.09 26.80 39.28
CA VAL A 605 -35.06 28.28 39.32
C VAL A 605 -34.93 28.90 37.93
N ALA A 606 -34.51 28.13 36.93
CA ALA A 606 -34.48 28.59 35.53
C ALA A 606 -35.87 28.87 34.96
N SER A 607 -35.97 29.91 34.14
CA SER A 607 -37.19 30.18 33.37
C SER A 607 -37.42 29.12 32.29
N ARG A 608 -38.68 28.90 31.88
CA ARG A 608 -38.99 27.98 30.76
C ARG A 608 -38.33 28.37 29.44
N GLN A 609 -38.06 29.66 29.24
CA GLN A 609 -37.34 30.17 28.08
C GLN A 609 -35.86 29.72 28.11
N GLN A 610 -35.17 29.94 29.25
CA GLN A 610 -33.78 29.49 29.44
C GLN A 610 -33.59 27.97 29.30
N LEU A 611 -34.60 27.17 29.67
CA LEU A 611 -34.55 25.72 29.51
C LEU A 611 -34.73 25.27 28.04
N ARG A 612 -35.30 26.13 27.17
CA ARG A 612 -35.54 25.87 25.74
C ARG A 612 -34.40 26.34 24.84
N ASP A 613 -33.73 27.43 25.20
CA ASP A 613 -32.73 28.08 24.35
C ASP A 613 -31.37 27.35 24.31
N VAL A 614 -31.25 26.17 24.95
CA VAL A 614 -30.00 25.39 25.05
C VAL A 614 -29.67 24.62 23.75
N GLU A 615 -30.49 24.72 22.69
CA GLU A 615 -30.42 23.76 21.57
C GLU A 615 -29.72 24.19 20.28
N LYS A 616 -29.44 25.47 19.96
CA LYS A 616 -28.65 25.84 18.75
C LYS A 616 -27.96 27.19 18.88
N MET A 617 -26.64 27.23 18.74
CA MET A 617 -25.89 28.48 18.59
C MET A 617 -26.05 29.02 17.16
N PHE A 618 -26.33 30.31 17.01
CA PHE A 618 -26.36 31.00 15.73
C PHE A 618 -25.00 31.62 15.42
N ILE A 619 -24.39 31.19 14.32
CA ILE A 619 -23.02 31.57 13.95
C ILE A 619 -23.04 32.19 12.56
N VAL A 620 -22.45 33.37 12.43
CA VAL A 620 -22.22 34.01 11.14
C VAL A 620 -20.84 33.61 10.63
N VAL A 621 -20.78 32.99 9.46
CA VAL A 621 -19.52 32.56 8.84
C VAL A 621 -19.53 33.06 7.40
N GLY A 622 -18.43 33.62 6.91
CA GLY A 622 -18.37 34.16 5.55
C GLY A 622 -18.72 33.15 4.44
N GLN A 623 -19.00 33.68 3.26
CA GLN A 623 -19.48 32.96 2.07
C GLN A 623 -18.95 31.53 1.86
N THR A 624 -19.86 30.62 1.51
CA THR A 624 -19.59 29.20 1.17
C THR A 624 -18.43 29.04 0.17
N GLY A 625 -17.54 28.09 0.44
CA GLY A 625 -16.36 27.78 -0.38
C GLY A 625 -15.12 28.61 -0.03
N GLY A 626 -15.23 29.53 0.93
CA GLY A 626 -14.09 30.28 1.46
C GLY A 626 -13.24 29.45 2.43
N MET A 627 -11.91 29.61 2.38
CA MET A 627 -10.99 28.93 3.30
C MET A 627 -11.36 29.06 4.80
N PRO A 628 -11.78 30.24 5.31
CA PRO A 628 -12.18 30.36 6.72
C PRO A 628 -13.40 29.50 7.09
N GLN A 629 -14.39 29.42 6.20
CA GLN A 629 -15.58 28.59 6.39
C GLN A 629 -15.22 27.10 6.38
N MET A 630 -14.41 26.67 5.41
CA MET A 630 -13.98 25.27 5.32
C MET A 630 -13.12 24.84 6.51
N VAL A 631 -12.21 25.70 6.97
CA VAL A 631 -11.40 25.45 8.18
C VAL A 631 -12.28 25.37 9.43
N PHE A 632 -13.26 26.26 9.57
CA PHE A 632 -14.19 26.25 10.70
C PHE A 632 -15.01 24.94 10.73
N GLU A 633 -15.62 24.55 9.61
CA GLU A 633 -16.37 23.30 9.52
C GLU A 633 -15.49 22.06 9.74
N TYR A 634 -14.26 22.08 9.23
CA TYR A 634 -13.28 21.02 9.48
C TYR A 634 -12.98 20.87 10.98
N ILE A 635 -12.78 21.98 11.71
CA ILE A 635 -12.56 21.96 13.16
C ILE A 635 -13.80 21.43 13.89
N LEU A 636 -14.99 21.86 13.50
CA LEU A 636 -16.25 21.37 14.11
C LEU A 636 -16.37 19.85 13.97
N LYS A 637 -16.17 19.32 12.76
CA LYS A 637 -16.24 17.89 12.48
C LYS A 637 -15.12 17.11 13.17
N LYS A 638 -13.91 17.67 13.25
CA LYS A 638 -12.79 17.11 14.04
C LYS A 638 -13.16 16.95 15.52
N HIS A 639 -14.00 17.82 16.06
CA HIS A 639 -14.53 17.75 17.42
C HIS A 639 -15.90 17.05 17.53
N GLY A 640 -16.34 16.37 16.47
CA GLY A 640 -17.55 15.54 16.49
C GLY A 640 -18.88 16.32 16.41
N MET A 641 -18.83 17.59 15.99
CA MET A 641 -20.03 18.40 15.71
C MET A 641 -20.30 18.41 14.19
N ASP A 642 -21.55 18.20 13.81
CA ASP A 642 -22.00 18.34 12.42
C ASP A 642 -22.50 19.79 12.18
N PRO A 643 -21.79 20.59 11.36
CA PRO A 643 -22.15 21.97 11.08
C PRO A 643 -23.58 22.17 10.53
N LYS A 644 -24.18 21.13 9.93
CA LYS A 644 -25.51 21.21 9.32
C LYS A 644 -26.65 20.89 10.28
N THR A 645 -26.39 20.08 11.30
CA THR A 645 -27.45 19.56 12.19
C THR A 645 -27.37 20.14 13.59
N ASP A 646 -26.15 20.37 14.09
CA ASP A 646 -25.89 20.83 15.46
C ASP A 646 -25.87 22.36 15.60
N LEU A 647 -25.67 23.09 14.50
CA LEU A 647 -25.52 24.55 14.50
C LEU A 647 -26.49 25.21 13.50
N SER A 648 -26.70 26.52 13.69
CA SER A 648 -27.31 27.38 12.67
C SER A 648 -26.22 28.30 12.13
N ILE A 649 -25.77 28.06 10.89
CA ILE A 649 -24.69 28.82 10.26
C ILE A 649 -25.26 29.66 9.12
N ASP A 650 -25.12 30.98 9.17
CA ASP A 650 -25.37 31.85 8.02
C ASP A 650 -24.09 31.98 7.18
N GLN A 651 -24.13 31.46 5.95
CA GLN A 651 -23.04 31.50 4.96
C GLN A 651 -23.35 32.42 3.78
N SER A 652 -24.40 33.23 3.85
CA SER A 652 -24.82 34.12 2.77
C SER A 652 -24.06 35.45 2.75
N ILE A 653 -23.35 35.75 3.84
CA ILE A 653 -22.70 37.04 4.08
C ILE A 653 -21.28 37.03 3.51
N ASN A 654 -20.93 38.06 2.76
CA ASN A 654 -19.55 38.23 2.30
C ASN A 654 -18.63 38.39 3.51
N PHE A 655 -17.48 37.73 3.52
CA PHE A 655 -16.55 37.75 4.64
C PHE A 655 -16.18 39.17 5.11
N GLY A 656 -16.07 40.16 4.21
CA GLY A 656 -15.78 41.54 4.61
C GLY A 656 -16.92 42.25 5.38
N LEU A 657 -18.08 41.61 5.51
CA LEU A 657 -19.29 42.14 6.14
C LEU A 657 -19.74 41.32 7.36
N THR A 658 -19.04 40.24 7.71
CA THR A 658 -19.44 39.36 8.83
C THR A 658 -19.37 40.08 10.18
N ALA A 659 -18.38 40.94 10.40
CA ALA A 659 -18.28 41.74 11.61
C ALA A 659 -19.47 42.70 11.76
N ALA A 660 -19.90 43.33 10.66
CA ALA A 660 -21.06 44.22 10.67
C ALA A 660 -22.36 43.43 10.92
N ALA A 661 -22.53 42.28 10.26
CA ALA A 661 -23.67 41.39 10.46
C ALA A 661 -23.76 40.88 11.90
N PHE A 662 -22.64 40.46 12.48
CA PHE A 662 -22.56 40.05 13.89
C PHE A 662 -23.02 41.15 14.86
N THR A 663 -22.73 42.43 14.56
CA THR A 663 -23.22 43.54 15.39
C THR A 663 -24.68 43.93 15.16
N SER A 664 -25.26 43.56 14.01
CA SER A 664 -26.62 43.92 13.63
C SER A 664 -27.66 42.80 13.81
N ASP A 665 -27.22 41.55 13.82
CA ASP A 665 -28.04 40.35 13.99
C ASP A 665 -27.89 39.75 15.40
N ASP A 666 -28.85 38.94 15.86
CA ASP A 666 -28.77 38.19 17.13
C ASP A 666 -27.83 36.96 17.01
N ALA A 667 -26.64 37.14 16.46
CA ALA A 667 -25.63 36.08 16.31
C ALA A 667 -24.83 35.88 17.60
N ASP A 668 -24.63 34.62 17.99
CA ASP A 668 -23.85 34.27 19.18
C ASP A 668 -22.34 34.33 18.91
N TYR A 669 -21.91 33.98 17.69
CA TYR A 669 -20.50 33.93 17.29
C TYR A 669 -20.28 34.37 15.83
N THR A 670 -19.09 34.86 15.54
CA THR A 670 -18.58 35.10 14.17
C THR A 670 -17.12 34.66 14.04
N VAL A 671 -16.67 34.38 12.81
CA VAL A 671 -15.27 34.09 12.48
C VAL A 671 -14.66 35.30 11.77
N GLU A 672 -13.67 35.94 12.39
CA GLU A 672 -13.10 37.20 11.90
C GLU A 672 -11.58 37.13 11.71
N PHE A 673 -11.09 37.83 10.69
CA PHE A 673 -9.67 38.14 10.52
C PHE A 673 -9.31 39.46 11.19
N GLU A 674 -8.02 39.66 11.41
CA GLU A 674 -7.51 40.98 11.75
C GLU A 674 -7.57 41.92 10.54
N PRO A 675 -7.92 43.20 10.73
CA PRO A 675 -8.09 43.90 12.02
C PRO A 675 -9.52 43.85 12.61
N PHE A 676 -10.49 43.19 11.95
CA PHE A 676 -11.90 43.25 12.34
C PHE A 676 -12.17 42.70 13.75
N ALA A 677 -11.50 41.60 14.13
CA ALA A 677 -11.58 41.04 15.48
C ALA A 677 -11.14 42.08 16.55
N THR A 678 -10.00 42.73 16.34
CA THR A 678 -9.51 43.79 17.24
C THR A 678 -10.44 45.02 17.25
N THR A 679 -11.06 45.36 16.14
CA THR A 679 -12.05 46.45 16.08
C THR A 679 -13.28 46.14 16.92
N LEU A 680 -13.87 44.94 16.79
CA LEU A 680 -15.03 44.51 17.59
C LEU A 680 -14.75 44.56 19.10
N GLU A 681 -13.55 44.13 19.52
CA GLU A 681 -13.09 44.24 20.91
C GLU A 681 -12.94 45.68 21.38
N SER A 682 -12.40 46.54 20.51
CA SER A 682 -12.15 47.95 20.83
C SER A 682 -13.46 48.74 20.98
N GLU A 683 -14.48 48.37 20.22
CA GLU A 683 -15.81 48.98 20.26
C GLU A 683 -16.68 48.40 21.39
N GLY A 684 -16.27 47.29 22.01
CA GLY A 684 -17.03 46.59 23.05
C GLY A 684 -18.20 45.79 22.50
N SER A 685 -18.25 45.56 21.18
CA SER A 685 -19.32 44.85 20.48
C SER A 685 -19.08 43.33 20.42
N GLY A 686 -17.90 42.86 20.80
CA GLY A 686 -17.55 41.44 20.87
C GLY A 686 -16.19 41.23 21.55
N TYR A 687 -15.79 39.97 21.74
CA TYR A 687 -14.46 39.61 22.21
C TYR A 687 -13.99 38.26 21.65
N VAL A 688 -12.68 38.08 21.51
CA VAL A 688 -12.14 36.83 20.96
C VAL A 688 -12.18 35.72 22.01
N VAL A 689 -12.91 34.65 21.71
CA VAL A 689 -13.07 33.48 22.60
C VAL A 689 -12.12 32.32 22.26
N ALA A 690 -11.71 32.20 21.00
CA ALA A 690 -10.89 31.10 20.50
C ALA A 690 -10.18 31.50 19.20
N SER A 691 -9.06 30.83 18.90
CA SER A 691 -8.37 30.94 17.61
C SER A 691 -8.46 29.63 16.83
N LEU A 692 -9.05 29.68 15.65
CA LEU A 692 -9.21 28.50 14.79
C LEU A 692 -7.87 27.90 14.35
N GLY A 693 -6.83 28.73 14.15
CA GLY A 693 -5.54 28.23 13.68
C GLY A 693 -4.80 27.36 14.70
N THR A 694 -5.03 27.59 16.01
CA THR A 694 -4.48 26.71 17.06
C THR A 694 -5.09 25.30 17.02
N GLU A 695 -6.32 25.19 16.51
CA GLU A 695 -7.07 23.93 16.46
C GLU A 695 -6.94 23.21 15.10
N SER A 696 -6.86 23.93 13.98
CA SER A 696 -6.70 23.33 12.66
C SER A 696 -5.30 22.75 12.43
N GLY A 697 -4.28 23.31 13.08
CA GLY A 697 -2.87 23.11 12.72
C GLY A 697 -2.41 24.04 11.59
N TYR A 698 -1.21 23.80 11.07
CA TYR A 698 -0.59 24.64 10.03
C TYR A 698 -1.26 24.47 8.66
N VAL A 699 -2.29 25.28 8.42
CA VAL A 699 -2.92 25.40 7.11
C VAL A 699 -2.11 26.41 6.28
N PRO A 700 -1.54 26.03 5.13
CA PRO A 700 -0.72 26.89 4.29
C PRO A 700 -1.60 27.95 3.60
N TYR A 701 -1.80 29.08 4.27
CA TYR A 701 -2.72 30.12 3.81
C TYR A 701 -2.13 31.01 2.69
N THR A 702 -0.81 31.14 2.63
CA THR A 702 -0.10 31.90 1.59
C THR A 702 0.91 31.00 0.88
N ALA A 703 0.78 30.88 -0.44
CA ALA A 703 1.73 30.18 -1.29
C ALA A 703 2.13 31.06 -2.48
N TYR A 704 3.38 30.94 -2.90
CA TYR A 704 3.89 31.61 -4.09
C TYR A 704 4.08 30.59 -5.20
N CYS A 705 3.42 30.83 -6.35
CA CYS A 705 3.44 29.91 -7.48
C CYS A 705 4.16 30.54 -8.68
N ALA A 706 4.96 29.74 -9.37
CA ALA A 706 5.57 30.11 -10.64
C ALA A 706 5.48 28.92 -11.62
N ARG A 707 5.46 29.20 -12.92
CA ARG A 707 5.53 28.13 -13.93
C ARG A 707 6.84 27.38 -13.76
N LYS A 708 6.81 26.06 -13.90
CA LYS A 708 8.01 25.20 -13.85
C LYS A 708 9.11 25.70 -14.78
N SER A 709 8.75 26.09 -16.00
CA SER A 709 9.69 26.66 -16.97
C SER A 709 10.36 27.96 -16.49
N TYR A 710 9.65 28.81 -15.74
CA TYR A 710 10.21 30.03 -15.19
C TYR A 710 11.20 29.74 -14.07
N VAL A 711 10.87 28.78 -13.19
CA VAL A 711 11.75 28.34 -12.09
C VAL A 711 13.06 27.75 -12.64
N GLU A 712 12.97 26.92 -13.69
CA GLU A 712 14.13 26.32 -14.35
C GLU A 712 15.00 27.35 -15.08
N GLN A 713 14.39 28.38 -15.68
CA GLN A 713 15.13 29.44 -16.39
C GLN A 713 15.72 30.51 -15.47
N ASN A 714 15.11 30.73 -14.29
CA ASN A 714 15.47 31.83 -13.39
C ASN A 714 15.73 31.36 -11.94
N PRO A 715 16.52 30.30 -11.70
CA PRO A 715 16.70 29.74 -10.35
C PRO A 715 17.31 30.75 -9.37
N GLU A 716 18.17 31.66 -9.84
CA GLU A 716 18.74 32.71 -8.98
C GLU A 716 17.72 33.73 -8.50
N ILE A 717 16.73 34.07 -9.33
CA ILE A 717 15.67 35.02 -8.96
C ILE A 717 14.78 34.38 -7.91
N ILE A 718 14.39 33.11 -8.13
CA ILE A 718 13.61 32.33 -7.16
C ILE A 718 14.36 32.25 -5.83
N GLN A 719 15.65 31.89 -5.84
CA GLN A 719 16.44 31.82 -4.59
C GLN A 719 16.53 33.18 -3.88
N LYS A 720 16.77 34.27 -4.61
CA LYS A 720 16.83 35.62 -4.01
C LYS A 720 15.49 36.04 -3.40
N PHE A 721 14.38 35.73 -4.06
CA PHE A 721 13.05 35.97 -3.56
C PHE A 721 12.79 35.16 -2.28
N THR A 722 13.04 33.85 -2.30
CA THR A 722 12.86 32.98 -1.13
C THR A 722 13.74 33.43 0.05
N ASN A 723 14.99 33.81 -0.20
CA ASN A 723 15.88 34.38 0.84
C ASN A 723 15.32 35.67 1.45
N ALA A 724 14.65 36.51 0.67
CA ALA A 724 14.04 37.75 1.18
C ALA A 724 12.84 37.45 2.08
N ILE A 725 12.02 36.46 1.73
CA ILE A 725 10.90 36.01 2.58
C ILE A 725 11.44 35.38 3.87
N GLN A 726 12.44 34.50 3.79
CA GLN A 726 13.04 33.89 4.99
C GLN A 726 13.60 34.94 5.95
N LYS A 727 14.29 35.98 5.45
CA LYS A 727 14.75 37.10 6.29
C LYS A 727 13.60 37.84 6.97
N GLY A 728 12.45 37.94 6.30
CA GLY A 728 11.23 38.50 6.90
C GLY A 728 10.69 37.62 8.03
N MET A 729 10.66 36.30 7.82
CA MET A 729 10.27 35.31 8.83
C MET A 729 11.20 35.35 10.05
N ASP A 730 12.52 35.35 9.82
CA ASP A 730 13.52 35.48 10.89
C ASP A 730 13.33 36.78 11.69
N TYR A 731 12.98 37.87 11.01
CA TYR A 731 12.71 39.16 11.67
C TYR A 731 11.49 39.10 12.58
N VAL A 732 10.35 38.59 12.10
CA VAL A 732 9.12 38.50 12.93
C VAL A 732 9.28 37.51 14.09
N ASN A 733 10.07 36.46 13.93
CA ASN A 733 10.34 35.50 15.00
C ASN A 733 11.27 36.09 16.07
N SER A 734 12.27 36.89 15.67
CA SER A 734 13.26 37.46 16.59
C SER A 734 12.90 38.78 17.28
N HIS A 735 11.89 39.52 16.78
CA HIS A 735 11.54 40.86 17.30
C HIS A 735 10.24 40.88 18.11
N SER A 736 10.06 41.91 18.94
CA SER A 736 8.82 42.08 19.72
C SER A 736 7.64 42.52 18.83
N ALA A 737 6.41 42.33 19.31
CA ALA A 737 5.22 42.73 18.57
C ALA A 737 5.19 44.24 18.28
N GLU A 738 5.70 45.06 19.20
CA GLU A 738 5.81 46.52 19.05
C GLU A 738 6.85 46.93 18.00
N GLU A 739 7.98 46.21 17.93
CA GLU A 739 9.03 46.44 16.94
C GLU A 739 8.54 46.10 15.53
N ILE A 740 7.85 44.97 15.40
CA ILE A 740 7.23 44.54 14.13
C ILE A 740 6.14 45.53 13.73
N ALA A 741 5.25 45.93 14.66
CA ALA A 741 4.18 46.90 14.40
C ALA A 741 4.71 48.22 13.85
N LYS A 742 5.79 48.77 14.43
CA LYS A 742 6.45 49.99 13.93
C LYS A 742 7.02 49.79 12.52
N THR A 743 7.57 48.62 12.25
CA THR A 743 8.18 48.28 10.96
C THR A 743 7.13 48.20 9.84
N ILE A 744 5.96 47.64 10.13
CA ILE A 744 4.86 47.48 9.15
C ILE A 744 3.86 48.65 9.11
N GLN A 745 3.93 49.59 10.07
CA GLN A 745 3.02 50.75 10.14
C GLN A 745 2.88 51.53 8.83
N PRO A 746 3.95 51.77 8.02
CA PRO A 746 3.80 52.51 6.76
C PRO A 746 2.84 51.87 5.75
N GLN A 747 2.63 50.55 5.85
CA GLN A 747 1.73 49.77 5.01
C GLN A 747 0.28 49.77 5.55
N PHE A 748 0.08 50.03 6.85
CA PHE A 748 -1.22 50.03 7.52
C PHE A 748 -1.57 51.40 8.10
N LYS A 749 -1.64 52.43 7.23
CA LYS A 749 -1.80 53.84 7.65
C LYS A 749 -3.07 54.12 8.47
N GLU A 750 -4.10 53.30 8.29
CA GLU A 750 -5.40 53.46 8.93
C GLU A 750 -5.49 52.74 10.29
N THR A 751 -4.50 51.90 10.62
CA THR A 751 -4.47 51.16 11.87
C THR A 751 -3.43 51.77 12.82
N PRO A 752 -3.81 52.21 14.03
CA PRO A 752 -2.85 52.71 15.01
C PRO A 752 -1.78 51.69 15.40
N VAL A 753 -0.55 52.16 15.68
CA VAL A 753 0.61 51.30 16.00
C VAL A 753 0.34 50.40 17.20
N ASP A 754 -0.36 50.90 18.22
CA ASP A 754 -0.75 50.14 19.40
C ASP A 754 -1.72 48.99 19.05
N LYS A 755 -2.65 49.22 18.11
CA LYS A 755 -3.55 48.17 17.61
C LYS A 755 -2.80 47.15 16.75
N LEU A 756 -1.86 47.61 15.91
CA LEU A 756 -0.98 46.70 15.17
C LEU A 756 -0.14 45.84 16.11
N ALA A 757 0.36 46.38 17.23
CA ALA A 757 1.10 45.60 18.21
C ALA A 757 0.23 44.51 18.86
N VAL A 758 -1.05 44.79 19.15
CA VAL A 758 -2.00 43.78 19.64
C VAL A 758 -2.22 42.68 18.60
N ILE A 759 -2.47 43.06 17.34
CA ILE A 759 -2.67 42.14 16.22
C ILE A 759 -1.45 41.23 16.02
N VAL A 760 -0.26 41.83 15.96
CA VAL A 760 1.00 41.09 15.80
C VAL A 760 1.25 40.18 17.00
N GLY A 761 0.99 40.65 18.22
CA GLY A 761 1.09 39.86 19.44
C GLY A 761 0.22 38.61 19.37
N ARG A 762 -1.05 38.76 18.94
CA ARG A 762 -1.99 37.64 18.76
C ARG A 762 -1.47 36.61 17.76
N TYR A 763 -0.97 37.04 16.60
CA TYR A 763 -0.40 36.10 15.62
C TYR A 763 0.87 35.39 16.13
N LYS A 764 1.67 36.08 16.95
CA LYS A 764 2.87 35.50 17.58
C LYS A 764 2.51 34.48 18.67
N ASP A 765 1.55 34.80 19.53
CA ASP A 765 1.06 33.90 20.59
C ASP A 765 0.37 32.65 20.02
N GLN A 766 -0.26 32.78 18.85
CA GLN A 766 -0.86 31.68 18.11
C GLN A 766 0.17 30.78 17.39
N ASP A 767 1.44 31.19 17.31
CA ASP A 767 2.47 30.52 16.50
C ASP A 767 2.13 30.49 14.99
N THR A 768 1.57 31.59 14.49
CA THR A 768 1.12 31.72 13.08
C THR A 768 2.30 31.71 12.09
N TRP A 769 3.43 32.32 12.46
CA TRP A 769 4.62 32.40 11.59
C TRP A 769 5.60 31.28 11.95
N LYS A 770 5.83 30.37 10.99
CA LYS A 770 6.81 29.29 11.13
C LYS A 770 8.24 29.83 11.24
N ASP A 771 9.17 28.96 11.60
CA ASP A 771 10.59 29.26 11.60
C ASP A 771 11.18 29.36 10.18
N ASP A 772 10.57 28.70 9.20
CA ASP A 772 11.06 28.67 7.83
C ASP A 772 9.97 28.75 6.75
N THR A 773 10.43 28.88 5.51
CA THR A 773 9.62 28.93 4.29
C THR A 773 9.40 27.55 3.66
N VAL A 774 9.71 26.46 4.37
CA VAL A 774 9.55 25.10 3.84
C VAL A 774 8.08 24.71 3.92
N PHE A 775 7.48 24.53 2.74
CA PHE A 775 6.11 24.06 2.64
C PHE A 775 6.07 22.55 2.91
N GLU A 776 5.83 22.16 4.16
CA GLU A 776 5.79 20.76 4.58
C GLU A 776 4.68 19.94 3.92
N LYS A 777 4.96 18.64 3.73
CA LYS A 777 4.02 17.70 3.15
C LYS A 777 2.77 17.51 4.01
N GLU A 778 2.93 17.47 5.33
CA GLU A 778 1.85 17.35 6.28
C GLU A 778 0.88 18.55 6.21
N SER A 779 1.43 19.76 6.00
CA SER A 779 0.64 20.98 5.82
C SER A 779 -0.14 20.96 4.49
N PHE A 780 0.46 20.41 3.44
CA PHE A 780 -0.20 20.23 2.14
C PHE A 780 -1.32 19.19 2.22
N GLU A 781 -1.06 18.04 2.85
CA GLU A 781 -2.06 16.98 3.06
C GLU A 781 -3.23 17.47 3.94
N LEU A 782 -2.95 18.30 4.94
CA LEU A 782 -3.99 18.96 5.75
C LEU A 782 -4.88 19.86 4.89
N LEU A 783 -4.30 20.67 4.00
CA LEU A 783 -5.06 21.49 3.06
C LEU A 783 -5.94 20.62 2.15
N GLU A 784 -5.40 19.54 1.59
CA GLU A 784 -6.18 18.61 0.76
C GLU A 784 -7.34 17.97 1.54
N ASN A 785 -7.13 17.61 2.81
CA ASN A 785 -8.19 17.07 3.66
C ASN A 785 -9.33 18.08 3.86
N ILE A 786 -8.99 19.35 4.15
CA ILE A 786 -9.99 20.41 4.33
C ILE A 786 -10.80 20.61 3.05
N LEU A 787 -10.14 20.66 1.89
CA LEU A 787 -10.80 20.87 0.60
C LEU A 787 -11.64 19.66 0.15
N GLU A 788 -11.16 18.44 0.39
CA GLU A 788 -11.89 17.20 0.09
C GLU A 788 -13.15 17.09 0.96
N GLU A 789 -13.04 17.43 2.24
CA GLU A 789 -14.15 17.40 3.18
C GLU A 789 -15.21 18.48 2.92
N ALA A 790 -14.78 19.62 2.36
CA ALA A 790 -15.68 20.65 1.86
C ALA A 790 -16.31 20.32 0.49
N GLY A 791 -15.80 19.31 -0.22
CA GLY A 791 -16.25 18.95 -1.57
C GLY A 791 -15.69 19.83 -2.68
N GLU A 792 -14.67 20.65 -2.39
CA GLU A 792 -14.02 21.56 -3.34
C GLU A 792 -12.84 20.90 -4.09
N LEU A 793 -12.37 19.74 -3.62
CA LEU A 793 -11.30 18.97 -4.26
C LEU A 793 -11.86 17.74 -4.98
N SER A 794 -11.81 17.73 -6.32
CA SER A 794 -12.31 16.62 -7.14
C SER A 794 -11.34 15.43 -7.22
N ALA A 795 -10.03 15.68 -7.08
CA ALA A 795 -8.99 14.67 -7.04
C ALA A 795 -7.76 15.23 -6.30
N ARG A 796 -7.12 14.38 -5.49
CA ARG A 796 -5.85 14.72 -4.82
C ARG A 796 -4.69 14.78 -5.82
N VAL A 797 -3.72 15.65 -5.55
CA VAL A 797 -2.53 15.83 -6.37
C VAL A 797 -1.30 15.47 -5.52
N PRO A 798 -0.37 14.64 -6.02
CA PRO A 798 0.86 14.34 -5.29
C PRO A 798 1.63 15.62 -4.92
N TYR A 799 2.05 15.70 -3.66
CA TYR A 799 2.82 16.83 -3.12
C TYR A 799 4.04 17.16 -3.99
N GLU A 800 4.74 16.14 -4.47
CA GLU A 800 5.97 16.25 -5.26
C GLU A 800 5.74 16.84 -6.66
N ASP A 801 4.50 16.84 -7.15
CA ASP A 801 4.14 17.40 -8.46
C ASP A 801 3.93 18.92 -8.41
N LEU A 802 3.56 19.47 -7.24
CA LEU A 802 3.23 20.90 -7.07
C LEU A 802 4.23 21.67 -6.21
N VAL A 803 4.93 21.00 -5.30
CA VAL A 803 5.78 21.67 -4.30
C VAL A 803 7.27 21.45 -4.58
N THR A 804 8.04 22.54 -4.62
CA THR A 804 9.52 22.51 -4.75
C THR A 804 10.14 23.10 -3.49
N THR A 805 10.76 22.27 -2.66
CA THR A 805 11.36 22.69 -1.36
C THR A 805 12.80 23.16 -1.46
N GLN A 806 13.51 22.84 -2.54
CA GLN A 806 14.96 23.07 -2.68
C GLN A 806 15.38 24.50 -2.34
N PHE A 807 14.65 25.51 -2.81
CA PHE A 807 14.98 26.92 -2.58
C PHE A 807 14.73 27.34 -1.12
N SER A 808 13.66 26.84 -0.52
CA SER A 808 13.30 27.09 0.89
C SER A 808 14.29 26.43 1.84
N GLU A 809 14.67 25.17 1.58
CA GLU A 809 15.69 24.44 2.35
C GLU A 809 17.07 25.11 2.29
N GLN A 810 17.38 25.78 1.17
CA GLN A 810 18.59 26.56 1.04
C GLN A 810 18.50 27.92 1.76
N ALA A 811 17.32 28.54 1.77
CA ALA A 811 17.09 29.81 2.46
C ALA A 811 17.10 29.65 3.98
N ALA A 812 16.63 28.52 4.50
CA ALA A 812 16.56 28.21 5.92
C ALA A 812 17.93 27.85 6.57
N LYS A 813 19.00 27.74 5.78
CA LYS A 813 20.38 27.52 6.26
C LYS A 813 21.10 28.84 6.49
#